data_AF-A0A8S1C6B8-F1
#
_entry.id   AF-A0A8S1C6B8-F1
#
_cell.length_a   1.000
_cell.length_b   1.000
_cell.length_c   1.000
_cell.angle_alpha   90.00
_cell.angle_beta   90.00
_cell.angle_gamma   90.00
#
_symmetry.space_group_name_H-M   'P 1'
#
loop_
_entity.id
_entity.type
_entity.pdbx_description
1 polymer ?
#
loop_
_entity_poly.entity_id
_entity_poly.type
_entity_poly.pdbx_seq_one_letter_code
_entity_poly.pdbx_strand_id
1 'polypeptide(L)'
;MVQHGFYNFLNWFDERAWYPLGRIVGGTVYPGLMLTSGAIHHVLHSLNIPVHIRDICVFLAPVFSGLTAISTYFLTKELWSPGAGLFAASFIAIVPGYISRSVAGSYDNEGIAIFALQMTYFLWVKAVKTGSVFWASMTALSYFYMVSAWGGYVFIINLIPLHVFALLLMGRYSARVYTAYSTFFILGLLFSMQIPFVGFQPVRTSEHMASAGVFVLLNAIGAIKYIQALISKSDLKALFLTVAAGAAGAVFLGVVGLTYLGVIAPWSGRFYSLWDTGYAKIHIPIIASVSEHQPTTWFSFFFDLHILVGTFPVGLWYCIKSINDERVFVVLYALSAVYFAGVMVRLMLTLTPVVCILAGIAFSRLFELYLKDEDPKTPIDEADSEGDDAAEAIAGRKLYDKAGKMRRMRHEQPSEPTSLGANIRMVSIVATVMMLMMFAVHCTWVTSNAYSSPSIVLASYGNDGSRQILDDFREAYYWLSQNTADDARVMSWWDYGYQIAGMANRTTLVDNNTWNNSHIALVGKAMSSNESAAYEVMKALDVDYVLVIFGGVIGYSGDDINKFLWMVRIAEGEHPKDIRESDFFTERGEFRVDEEGTPTLLNCLMYKLSYYRFGELKLDYRSPAGLDRTRQAVIGNKNFELTYLEEAYTTEHWLVRIYKVKKENEFNRPRIPVANRVIKGNRLFVSKKTSKRKKGSLKNRPTVVKGKKRT
;
A
#
# COMPACT_ATOMS: atom_id res chain seq x y z
N MET A 1 10.21 -16.49 -13.65
CA MET A 1 11.49 -16.59 -12.92
C MET A 1 11.85 -18.02 -12.54
N VAL A 2 11.02 -18.75 -11.77
CA VAL A 2 11.36 -20.14 -11.35
C VAL A 2 11.52 -21.10 -12.54
N GLN A 3 10.64 -21.03 -13.55
CA GLN A 3 10.69 -21.92 -14.71
C GLN A 3 11.70 -21.50 -15.78
N HIS A 4 11.81 -20.19 -16.06
CA HIS A 4 12.63 -19.66 -17.17
C HIS A 4 13.98 -19.08 -16.74
N GLY A 5 14.30 -19.09 -15.44
CA GLY A 5 15.53 -18.52 -14.89
C GLY A 5 15.50 -17.00 -14.66
N PHE A 6 16.60 -16.48 -14.10
CA PHE A 6 16.74 -15.06 -13.74
C PHE A 6 16.98 -14.14 -14.95
N TYR A 7 17.88 -14.52 -15.87
CA TYR A 7 18.21 -13.68 -17.03
C TYR A 7 17.01 -13.44 -17.96
N ASN A 8 16.18 -14.47 -18.18
CA ASN A 8 14.96 -14.32 -18.96
C ASN A 8 13.91 -13.47 -18.24
N PHE A 9 13.88 -13.50 -16.90
CA PHE A 9 13.00 -12.63 -16.12
C PHE A 9 13.43 -11.17 -16.20
N LEU A 10 14.73 -10.89 -16.12
CA LEU A 10 15.27 -9.53 -16.22
C LEU A 10 15.01 -8.90 -17.58
N ASN A 11 15.05 -9.70 -18.65
CA ASN A 11 14.78 -9.26 -20.03
C ASN A 11 13.35 -9.56 -20.50
N TRP A 12 12.41 -9.80 -19.56
CA TRP A 12 11.06 -10.21 -19.91
C TRP A 12 10.25 -9.04 -20.47
N PHE A 13 9.81 -9.18 -21.72
CA PHE A 13 8.77 -8.38 -22.34
C PHE A 13 7.45 -9.16 -22.31
N ASP A 14 6.46 -8.64 -21.59
CA ASP A 14 5.13 -9.22 -21.50
C ASP A 14 4.22 -8.60 -22.56
N GLU A 15 3.91 -9.39 -23.58
CA GLU A 15 2.99 -9.03 -24.67
C GLU A 15 1.51 -9.21 -24.29
N ARG A 16 1.21 -9.87 -23.17
CA ARG A 16 -0.16 -10.18 -22.73
C ARG A 16 -0.79 -9.08 -21.88
N ALA A 17 -0.02 -8.09 -21.46
CA ALA A 17 -0.52 -6.92 -20.72
C ALA A 17 -0.29 -5.64 -21.52
N TRP A 18 -1.17 -4.65 -21.35
CA TRP A 18 -1.10 -3.37 -22.06
C TRP A 18 -1.17 -3.48 -23.57
N TYR A 19 -2.04 -4.32 -24.14
CA TYR A 19 -2.26 -4.31 -25.59
C TYR A 19 -2.76 -2.92 -26.05
N PRO A 20 -2.19 -2.31 -27.11
CA PRO A 20 -1.22 -2.85 -28.09
C PRO A 20 0.26 -2.53 -27.81
N LEU A 21 0.59 -1.95 -26.66
CA LEU A 21 1.93 -1.46 -26.31
C LEU A 21 2.88 -2.57 -25.83
N GLY A 22 2.36 -3.49 -25.00
CA GLY A 22 3.16 -4.44 -24.23
C GLY A 22 3.89 -3.81 -23.04
N ARG A 23 4.39 -4.63 -22.11
CA ARG A 23 5.07 -4.17 -20.88
C ARG A 23 6.44 -4.82 -20.70
N ILE A 24 7.48 -3.99 -20.57
CA ILE A 24 8.83 -4.48 -20.19
C ILE A 24 8.85 -4.74 -18.68
N VAL A 25 8.57 -5.97 -18.24
CA VAL A 25 8.40 -6.28 -16.81
C VAL A 25 9.70 -6.10 -16.05
N GLY A 26 10.82 -6.66 -16.53
CA GLY A 26 12.09 -6.64 -15.81
C GLY A 26 12.66 -5.23 -15.55
N GLY A 27 12.32 -4.26 -16.42
CA GLY A 27 12.69 -2.85 -16.25
C GLY A 27 11.66 -1.99 -15.51
N THR A 28 10.42 -2.47 -15.34
CA THR A 28 9.29 -1.70 -14.77
C THR A 28 8.81 -2.22 -13.42
N VAL A 29 9.57 -3.11 -12.77
CA VAL A 29 9.21 -3.72 -11.49
C VAL A 29 10.39 -3.77 -10.53
N TYR A 30 10.08 -3.75 -9.23
CA TYR A 30 11.04 -4.03 -8.16
C TYR A 30 11.23 -5.55 -8.04
N PRO A 31 12.42 -6.10 -8.33
CA PRO A 31 12.61 -7.55 -8.43
C PRO A 31 12.78 -8.26 -7.08
N GLY A 32 12.89 -7.53 -5.98
CA GLY A 32 13.27 -8.07 -4.67
C GLY A 32 12.30 -9.12 -4.14
N LEU A 33 10.99 -8.89 -4.24
CA LEU A 33 9.97 -9.84 -3.78
C LEU A 33 10.02 -11.17 -4.55
N MET A 34 10.16 -11.08 -5.88
CA MET A 34 10.25 -12.25 -6.76
C MET A 34 11.55 -13.01 -6.51
N LEU A 35 12.68 -12.30 -6.43
CA LEU A 35 13.99 -12.91 -6.18
C LEU A 35 14.02 -13.68 -4.87
N THR A 36 13.48 -13.09 -3.80
CA THR A 36 13.42 -13.74 -2.49
C THR A 36 12.57 -15.02 -2.52
N SER A 37 11.39 -15.00 -3.15
CA SER A 37 10.53 -16.19 -3.23
C SER A 37 11.14 -17.31 -4.08
N GLY A 38 11.78 -16.98 -5.21
CA GLY A 38 12.45 -18.00 -6.02
C GLY A 38 13.75 -18.51 -5.40
N ALA A 39 14.51 -17.68 -4.69
CA ALA A 39 15.67 -18.14 -3.93
C ALA A 39 15.26 -19.18 -2.87
N ILE A 40 14.19 -18.89 -2.11
CA ILE A 40 13.62 -19.83 -1.15
C ILE A 40 13.16 -21.12 -1.83
N HIS A 41 12.48 -21.02 -2.99
CA HIS A 41 12.05 -22.17 -3.77
C HIS A 41 13.24 -23.04 -4.24
N HIS A 42 14.30 -22.42 -4.77
CA HIS A 42 15.49 -23.15 -5.22
C HIS A 42 16.23 -23.82 -4.06
N VAL A 43 16.32 -23.16 -2.89
CA VAL A 43 16.92 -23.74 -1.68
C VAL A 43 16.11 -24.94 -1.19
N LEU A 44 14.79 -24.81 -1.07
CA LEU A 44 13.90 -25.92 -0.66
C LEU A 44 13.97 -27.11 -1.62
N HIS A 45 13.98 -26.83 -2.92
CA HIS A 45 14.10 -27.87 -3.93
C HIS A 45 15.49 -28.54 -3.91
N SER A 46 16.55 -27.80 -3.59
CA SER A 46 17.91 -28.36 -3.41
C SER A 46 18.01 -29.26 -2.17
N LEU A 47 17.16 -29.02 -1.17
CA LEU A 47 17.02 -29.84 0.03
C LEU A 47 16.02 -31.01 -0.16
N ASN A 48 15.57 -31.27 -1.39
CA ASN A 48 14.58 -32.31 -1.74
C ASN A 48 13.22 -32.15 -1.02
N ILE A 49 12.80 -30.92 -0.72
CA ILE A 49 11.45 -30.61 -0.21
C ILE A 49 10.65 -29.97 -1.36
N PRO A 50 9.89 -30.75 -2.14
CA PRO A 50 9.18 -30.24 -3.31
C PRO A 50 7.91 -29.46 -2.88
N VAL A 51 8.08 -28.19 -2.55
CA VAL A 51 6.97 -27.25 -2.28
C VAL A 51 6.62 -26.49 -3.54
N HIS A 52 5.33 -26.43 -3.89
CA HIS A 52 4.88 -25.66 -5.05
C HIS A 52 5.09 -24.14 -4.80
N ILE A 53 5.50 -23.41 -5.84
CA ILE A 53 5.82 -21.97 -5.72
C ILE A 53 4.67 -21.13 -5.15
N ARG A 54 3.42 -21.50 -5.45
CA ARG A 54 2.23 -20.82 -4.91
C ARG A 54 2.20 -20.84 -3.38
N ASP A 55 2.56 -21.96 -2.76
CA ASP A 55 2.49 -22.10 -1.30
C ASP A 55 3.59 -21.27 -0.64
N ILE A 56 4.77 -21.19 -1.28
CA ILE A 56 5.85 -20.29 -0.85
C ILE A 56 5.39 -18.83 -0.93
N CYS A 57 4.75 -18.41 -2.04
CA CYS A 57 4.23 -17.05 -2.17
C CYS A 57 3.15 -16.74 -1.11
N VAL A 58 2.30 -17.70 -0.76
CA VAL A 58 1.25 -17.54 0.27
C VAL A 58 1.85 -17.37 1.67
N PHE A 59 2.86 -18.18 2.03
CA PHE A 59 3.44 -18.20 3.39
C PHE A 59 4.66 -17.27 3.56
N LEU A 60 5.08 -16.55 2.52
CA LEU A 60 6.21 -15.64 2.58
C LEU A 60 6.00 -14.53 3.61
N ALA A 61 4.86 -13.83 3.58
CA ALA A 61 4.61 -12.67 4.44
C ALA A 61 4.63 -13.03 5.94
N PRO A 62 4.00 -14.12 6.42
CA PRO A 62 4.12 -14.56 7.81
C PRO A 62 5.55 -14.86 8.26
N VAL A 63 6.37 -15.49 7.41
CA VAL A 63 7.78 -15.77 7.73
C VAL A 63 8.56 -14.46 7.93
N PHE A 64 8.37 -13.49 7.03
CA PHE A 64 9.00 -12.18 7.14
C PHE A 64 8.45 -11.35 8.30
N SER A 65 7.19 -11.53 8.70
CA SER A 65 6.63 -10.93 9.92
C SER A 65 7.39 -11.38 11.18
N GLY A 66 7.72 -12.67 11.29
CA GLY A 66 8.58 -13.17 12.37
C GLY A 66 9.98 -12.54 12.36
N LEU A 67 10.59 -12.39 11.17
CA LEU A 67 11.88 -11.71 11.02
C LEU A 67 11.80 -10.21 11.37
N THR A 68 10.68 -9.55 11.08
CA THR A 68 10.43 -8.15 11.46
C THR A 68 10.39 -7.99 12.98
N ALA A 69 9.79 -8.94 13.72
CA ALA A 69 9.79 -8.92 15.18
C ALA A 69 11.22 -9.02 15.75
N ILE A 70 12.05 -9.91 15.19
CA ILE A 70 13.46 -10.06 15.56
C ILE A 70 14.25 -8.78 15.24
N SER A 71 14.05 -8.18 14.06
CA SER A 71 14.72 -6.92 13.70
C SER A 71 14.32 -5.78 14.64
N THR A 72 13.06 -5.73 15.05
CA THR A 72 12.53 -4.69 15.96
C THR A 72 13.07 -4.86 17.38
N TYR A 73 13.26 -6.11 17.84
CA TYR A 73 13.97 -6.40 19.09
C TYR A 73 15.38 -5.79 19.07
N PHE A 74 16.16 -6.07 18.03
CA PHE A 74 17.54 -5.59 17.94
C PHE A 74 17.64 -4.07 17.85
N LEU A 75 16.77 -3.43 17.06
CA LEU A 75 16.70 -1.96 16.97
C LEU A 75 16.39 -1.35 18.34
N THR A 76 15.39 -1.86 19.04
CA THR A 76 14.96 -1.30 20.34
C THR A 76 15.98 -1.55 21.45
N LYS A 77 16.65 -2.71 21.43
CA LYS A 77 17.74 -3.05 22.35
C LYS A 77 18.89 -2.05 22.27
N GLU A 78 19.21 -1.54 21.08
CA GLU A 78 20.28 -0.55 20.90
C GLU A 78 19.91 0.84 21.45
N LEU A 79 18.61 1.16 21.51
CA LEU A 79 18.09 2.46 21.96
C LEU A 79 17.94 2.56 23.49
N TRP A 80 17.55 1.46 24.13
CA TRP A 80 17.18 1.46 25.55
C TRP A 80 17.73 0.25 26.32
N SER A 81 16.94 -0.82 26.47
CA SER A 81 17.27 -2.01 27.25
C SER A 81 16.74 -3.28 26.56
N PRO A 82 17.25 -4.47 26.90
CA PRO A 82 16.72 -5.72 26.37
C PRO A 82 15.22 -5.94 26.70
N GLY A 83 14.75 -5.45 27.85
CA GLY A 83 13.34 -5.51 28.24
C GLY A 83 12.43 -4.73 27.29
N ALA A 84 12.81 -3.49 26.97
CA ALA A 84 12.10 -2.69 25.97
C ALA A 84 12.09 -3.38 24.59
N GLY A 85 13.19 -4.06 24.23
CA GLY A 85 13.27 -4.85 23.02
C GLY A 85 12.26 -6.00 22.96
N LEU A 86 12.09 -6.75 24.05
CA LEU A 86 11.12 -7.83 24.11
C LEU A 86 9.68 -7.32 24.00
N PHE A 87 9.36 -6.21 24.69
CA PHE A 87 8.03 -5.59 24.54
C PHE A 87 7.75 -5.13 23.11
N ALA A 88 8.71 -4.43 22.47
CA ALA A 88 8.54 -3.96 21.11
C ALA A 88 8.36 -5.12 20.10
N ALA A 89 9.11 -6.22 20.28
CA ALA A 89 8.98 -7.42 19.45
C ALA A 89 7.62 -8.10 19.62
N SER A 90 7.12 -8.22 20.86
CA SER A 90 5.80 -8.78 21.13
C SER A 90 4.67 -7.91 20.58
N PHE A 91 4.81 -6.58 20.63
CA PHE A 91 3.80 -5.67 20.07
C PHE A 91 3.72 -5.75 18.55
N ILE A 92 4.86 -5.70 17.85
CA ILE A 92 4.85 -5.71 16.38
C ILE A 92 4.41 -7.07 15.80
N ALA A 93 4.54 -8.15 16.56
CA ALA A 93 4.12 -9.48 16.11
C ALA A 93 2.60 -9.62 15.95
N ILE A 94 1.80 -8.89 16.75
CA ILE A 94 0.33 -9.01 16.76
C ILE A 94 -0.41 -7.75 16.33
N VAL A 95 0.30 -6.65 16.07
CA VAL A 95 -0.32 -5.35 15.78
C VAL A 95 -1.15 -5.36 14.48
N PRO A 96 -2.44 -4.99 14.51
CA PRO A 96 -3.32 -5.06 13.34
C PRO A 96 -2.87 -4.19 12.18
N GLY A 97 -2.29 -3.02 12.45
CA GLY A 97 -1.78 -2.12 11.40
C GLY A 97 -0.77 -2.80 10.47
N TYR A 98 0.09 -3.67 11.00
CA TYR A 98 1.05 -4.44 10.20
C TYR A 98 0.43 -5.71 9.59
N ILE A 99 -0.43 -6.40 10.34
CA ILE A 99 -1.11 -7.63 9.89
C ILE A 99 -2.03 -7.37 8.68
N SER A 100 -2.65 -6.19 8.61
CA SER A 100 -3.55 -5.80 7.52
C SER A 100 -2.97 -6.02 6.12
N ARG A 101 -1.64 -5.94 5.98
CA ARG A 101 -0.91 -6.12 4.72
C ARG A 101 0.11 -7.26 4.71
N SER A 102 0.20 -8.01 5.82
CA SER A 102 1.12 -9.15 5.97
C SER A 102 0.41 -10.47 6.30
N VAL A 103 -0.91 -10.53 6.08
CA VAL A 103 -1.72 -11.75 6.22
C VAL A 103 -1.25 -12.84 5.24
N ALA A 104 -1.36 -14.11 5.66
CA ALA A 104 -1.06 -15.24 4.79
C ALA A 104 -1.93 -15.20 3.52
N GLY A 105 -1.30 -15.33 2.36
CA GLY A 105 -1.95 -15.18 1.04
C GLY A 105 -1.83 -13.79 0.43
N SER A 106 -1.47 -12.77 1.20
CA SER A 106 -1.15 -11.43 0.69
C SER A 106 0.31 -11.38 0.23
N TYR A 107 0.54 -11.68 -1.04
CA TYR A 107 1.86 -11.59 -1.68
C TYR A 107 2.08 -10.20 -2.27
N ASP A 108 2.34 -9.22 -1.40
CA ASP A 108 2.69 -7.84 -1.78
C ASP A 108 4.09 -7.48 -1.24
N ASN A 109 4.72 -6.47 -1.87
CA ASN A 109 6.07 -6.01 -1.58
C ASN A 109 6.23 -5.54 -0.13
N GLU A 110 5.15 -5.05 0.46
CA GLU A 110 5.09 -4.47 1.80
C GLU A 110 5.48 -5.47 2.91
N GLY A 111 5.19 -6.76 2.73
CA GLY A 111 5.53 -7.80 3.71
C GLY A 111 7.05 -7.98 3.91
N ILE A 112 7.85 -7.83 2.86
CA ILE A 112 9.31 -7.84 2.94
C ILE A 112 9.85 -6.44 3.28
N ALA A 113 9.20 -5.39 2.78
CA ALA A 113 9.69 -4.02 2.90
C ALA A 113 9.85 -3.56 4.35
N ILE A 114 8.91 -3.91 5.23
CA ILE A 114 8.98 -3.50 6.65
C ILE A 114 10.14 -4.20 7.38
N PHE A 115 10.38 -5.48 7.07
CA PHE A 115 11.59 -6.17 7.55
C PHE A 115 12.86 -5.46 7.10
N ALA A 116 12.98 -5.17 5.79
CA ALA A 116 14.15 -4.52 5.22
C ALA A 116 14.36 -3.10 5.79
N LEU A 117 13.28 -2.36 6.03
CA LEU A 117 13.30 -1.03 6.63
C LEU A 117 13.82 -1.08 8.08
N GLN A 118 13.28 -1.98 8.91
CA GLN A 118 13.72 -2.13 10.31
C GLN A 118 15.17 -2.61 10.41
N MET A 119 15.58 -3.51 9.52
CA MET A 119 16.96 -4.01 9.47
C MET A 119 17.93 -2.90 9.07
N THR A 120 17.55 -2.07 8.09
CA THR A 120 18.35 -0.92 7.66
C THR A 120 18.50 0.11 8.77
N TYR A 121 17.42 0.40 9.52
CA TYR A 121 17.48 1.31 10.67
C TYR A 121 18.31 0.76 11.83
N PHE A 122 18.22 -0.54 12.12
CA PHE A 122 19.08 -1.18 13.10
C PHE A 122 20.57 -1.04 12.74
N LEU A 123 20.93 -1.37 11.50
CA LEU A 123 22.31 -1.28 11.02
C LEU A 123 22.80 0.18 10.99
N TRP A 124 21.95 1.13 10.61
CA TRP A 124 22.26 2.56 10.65
C TRP A 124 22.58 3.04 12.07
N VAL A 125 21.71 2.77 13.04
CA VAL A 125 21.92 3.15 14.45
C VAL A 125 23.22 2.53 14.98
N LYS A 126 23.47 1.25 14.65
CA LYS A 126 24.71 0.57 15.04
C LYS A 126 25.96 1.17 14.39
N ALA A 127 25.87 1.58 13.12
CA ALA A 127 26.95 2.25 12.41
C ALA A 127 27.27 3.62 13.03
N VAL A 128 26.26 4.41 13.41
CA VAL A 128 26.46 5.71 14.08
C VAL A 128 27.10 5.54 15.46
N LYS A 129 26.67 4.53 16.23
CA LYS A 129 27.19 4.26 17.58
C LYS A 129 28.66 3.82 17.58
N THR A 130 28.99 2.87 16.69
CA THR A 130 30.34 2.28 16.59
C THR A 130 31.30 3.13 15.76
N GLY A 131 30.82 3.82 14.72
CA GLY A 131 31.66 4.55 13.76
C GLY A 131 32.50 3.64 12.85
N SER A 132 32.09 2.38 12.65
CA SER A 132 32.82 1.44 11.80
C SER A 132 32.30 1.42 10.37
N VAL A 133 33.23 1.40 9.42
CA VAL A 133 32.99 1.25 7.98
C VAL A 133 32.28 -0.08 7.66
N PHE A 134 32.54 -1.14 8.43
CA PHE A 134 31.89 -2.43 8.25
C PHE A 134 30.37 -2.33 8.45
N TRP A 135 29.93 -1.72 9.55
CA TRP A 135 28.51 -1.55 9.83
C TRP A 135 27.86 -0.62 8.81
N ALA A 136 28.54 0.46 8.39
CA ALA A 136 28.02 1.35 7.34
C ALA A 136 27.87 0.65 5.97
N SER A 137 28.80 -0.24 5.61
CA SER A 137 28.73 -1.03 4.38
C SER A 137 27.59 -2.05 4.43
N MET A 138 27.37 -2.69 5.58
CA MET A 138 26.22 -3.57 5.80
C MET A 138 24.89 -2.81 5.74
N THR A 139 24.84 -1.58 6.26
CA THR A 139 23.68 -0.70 6.09
C THR A 139 23.42 -0.39 4.62
N ALA A 140 24.46 -0.14 3.82
CA ALA A 140 24.31 0.10 2.39
C ALA A 140 23.80 -1.14 1.63
N LEU A 141 24.24 -2.35 2.01
CA LEU A 141 23.72 -3.60 1.44
C LEU A 141 22.25 -3.86 1.83
N SER A 142 21.89 -3.60 3.09
CA SER A 142 20.49 -3.67 3.54
C SER A 142 19.61 -2.66 2.81
N TYR A 143 20.13 -1.44 2.59
CA TYR A 143 19.45 -0.42 1.81
C TYR A 143 19.30 -0.84 0.34
N PHE A 144 20.30 -1.47 -0.28
CA PHE A 144 20.17 -2.03 -1.62
C PHE A 144 19.05 -3.07 -1.71
N TYR A 145 18.96 -3.97 -0.73
CA TYR A 145 17.86 -4.93 -0.66
C TYR A 145 16.50 -4.21 -0.54
N MET A 146 16.40 -3.17 0.29
CA MET A 146 15.20 -2.36 0.41
C MET A 146 14.82 -1.67 -0.92
N VAL A 147 15.77 -1.05 -1.61
CA VAL A 147 15.57 -0.43 -2.93
C VAL A 147 15.06 -1.46 -3.94
N SER A 148 15.56 -2.69 -3.88
CA SER A 148 15.11 -3.77 -4.76
C SER A 148 13.71 -4.29 -4.43
N ALA A 149 13.25 -4.14 -3.17
CA ALA A 149 11.99 -4.70 -2.69
C ALA A 149 10.82 -3.72 -2.77
N TRP A 150 11.01 -2.44 -2.44
CA TRP A 150 9.91 -1.49 -2.34
C TRP A 150 10.33 -0.04 -2.63
N GLY A 151 9.43 0.70 -3.29
CA GLY A 151 9.61 2.12 -3.62
C GLY A 151 9.71 3.07 -2.42
N GLY A 152 9.41 2.61 -1.20
CA GLY A 152 9.59 3.41 0.01
C GLY A 152 11.05 3.58 0.44
N TYR A 153 12.03 3.13 -0.34
CA TYR A 153 13.44 3.47 -0.12
C TYR A 153 13.69 4.99 -0.12
N VAL A 154 12.83 5.77 -0.82
CA VAL A 154 12.83 7.24 -0.80
C VAL A 154 12.60 7.80 0.61
N PHE A 155 11.86 7.07 1.46
CA PHE A 155 11.67 7.46 2.86
C PHE A 155 12.98 7.32 3.66
N ILE A 156 13.70 6.20 3.49
CA ILE A 156 14.96 5.95 4.19
C ILE A 156 16.02 6.97 3.79
N ILE A 157 16.19 7.21 2.49
CA ILE A 157 17.22 8.10 1.96
C ILE A 157 16.96 9.57 2.28
N ASN A 158 15.74 9.96 2.66
CA ASN A 158 15.43 11.30 3.16
C ASN A 158 15.52 11.40 4.68
N LEU A 159 15.16 10.34 5.41
CA LEU A 159 15.22 10.32 6.87
C LEU A 159 16.65 10.27 7.42
N ILE A 160 17.55 9.50 6.80
CA ILE A 160 18.95 9.40 7.23
C ILE A 160 19.68 10.75 7.11
N PRO A 161 19.63 11.47 5.97
CA PRO A 161 20.20 12.82 5.89
C PRO A 161 19.52 13.81 6.82
N LEU A 162 18.21 13.73 7.02
CA LEU A 162 17.50 14.59 7.98
C LEU A 162 18.04 14.39 9.40
N HIS A 163 18.31 13.14 9.80
CA HIS A 163 18.95 12.82 11.06
C HIS A 163 20.37 13.40 11.18
N VAL A 164 21.21 13.21 10.16
CA VAL A 164 22.56 13.78 10.16
C VAL A 164 22.51 15.30 10.19
N PHE A 165 21.62 15.92 9.43
CA PHE A 165 21.42 17.36 9.42
C PHE A 165 20.96 17.89 10.80
N ALA A 166 20.03 17.20 11.47
CA ALA A 166 19.63 17.55 12.82
C ALA A 166 20.79 17.42 13.83
N LEU A 167 21.63 16.38 13.72
CA LEU A 167 22.83 16.27 14.55
C LEU A 167 23.83 17.41 14.31
N LEU A 168 23.95 17.88 13.06
CA LEU A 168 24.77 19.05 12.72
C LEU A 168 24.22 20.33 13.38
N LEU A 169 22.90 20.56 13.32
CA LEU A 169 22.24 21.70 13.95
C LEU A 169 22.38 21.70 15.48
N MET A 170 22.34 20.52 16.11
CA MET A 170 22.57 20.35 17.54
C MET A 170 24.06 20.51 17.93
N GLY A 171 24.96 20.76 16.98
CA GLY A 171 26.40 20.88 17.21
C GLY A 171 27.10 19.55 17.52
N ARG A 172 26.40 18.41 17.40
CA ARG A 172 26.88 17.07 17.73
C ARG A 172 27.59 16.39 16.55
N TYR A 173 28.52 17.09 15.92
CA TYR A 173 29.35 16.48 14.88
C TYR A 173 30.45 15.61 15.52
N SER A 174 30.49 14.34 15.11
CA SER A 174 31.54 13.37 15.46
C SER A 174 32.12 12.73 14.21
N ALA A 175 33.40 12.34 14.25
CA ALA A 175 34.05 11.58 13.18
C ALA A 175 33.34 10.23 12.90
N ARG A 176 32.64 9.67 13.89
CA ARG A 176 31.79 8.47 13.73
C ARG A 176 30.61 8.71 12.78
N VAL A 177 29.96 9.87 12.90
CA VAL A 177 28.84 10.25 12.01
C VAL A 177 29.35 10.51 10.60
N TYR A 178 30.52 11.17 10.48
CA TYR A 178 31.16 11.42 9.19
C TYR A 178 31.47 10.12 8.43
N THR A 179 32.15 9.18 9.10
CA THR A 179 32.53 7.88 8.53
C THR A 179 31.31 7.02 8.19
N ALA A 180 30.31 6.97 9.07
CA ALA A 180 29.08 6.22 8.83
C ALA A 180 28.29 6.75 7.64
N TYR A 181 27.99 8.06 7.60
CA TYR A 181 27.17 8.66 6.56
C TYR A 181 27.86 8.69 5.19
N SER A 182 29.14 9.05 5.14
CA SER A 182 29.87 9.15 3.86
C SER A 182 30.00 7.79 3.18
N THR A 183 30.33 6.75 3.96
CA THR A 183 30.40 5.37 3.45
C THR A 183 29.04 4.89 2.98
N PHE A 184 27.99 5.12 3.79
CA PHE A 184 26.62 4.74 3.46
C PHE A 184 26.14 5.42 2.17
N PHE A 185 26.37 6.73 2.02
CA PHE A 185 25.92 7.50 0.87
C PHE A 185 26.57 7.02 -0.43
N ILE A 186 27.90 6.86 -0.45
CA ILE A 186 28.63 6.46 -1.67
C ILE A 186 28.21 5.04 -2.11
N LEU A 187 28.25 4.07 -1.20
CA LEU A 187 27.87 2.69 -1.53
C LEU A 187 26.38 2.56 -1.83
N GLY A 188 25.52 3.21 -1.04
CA GLY A 188 24.08 3.20 -1.22
C GLY A 188 23.65 3.80 -2.57
N LEU A 189 24.31 4.87 -3.01
CA LEU A 189 24.09 5.47 -4.32
C LEU A 189 24.50 4.54 -5.47
N LEU A 190 25.68 3.94 -5.38
CA LEU A 190 26.18 3.02 -6.42
C LEU A 190 25.33 1.76 -6.52
N PHE A 191 24.87 1.22 -5.39
CA PHE A 191 24.02 0.05 -5.37
C PHE A 191 22.60 0.35 -5.85
N SER A 192 21.99 1.48 -5.45
CA SER A 192 20.63 1.82 -5.89
C SER A 192 20.52 2.01 -7.40
N MET A 193 21.57 2.54 -8.05
CA MET A 193 21.65 2.69 -9.50
C MET A 193 21.63 1.36 -10.29
N GLN A 194 21.98 0.23 -9.65
CA GLN A 194 22.02 -1.07 -10.33
C GLN A 194 20.62 -1.62 -10.63
N ILE A 195 19.58 -1.16 -9.91
CA ILE A 195 18.22 -1.63 -10.14
C ILE A 195 17.67 -0.95 -11.41
N PRO A 196 17.29 -1.72 -12.46
CA PRO A 196 16.90 -1.14 -13.75
C PRO A 196 15.74 -0.13 -13.65
N PHE A 197 14.79 -0.39 -12.76
CA PHE A 197 13.65 0.50 -12.52
C PHE A 197 14.08 1.87 -11.96
N VAL A 198 15.12 1.89 -11.12
CA VAL A 198 15.64 3.09 -10.47
C VAL A 198 16.60 3.82 -11.42
N GLY A 199 17.52 3.08 -12.07
CA GLY A 199 18.47 3.62 -13.04
C GLY A 199 19.18 4.88 -12.54
N PHE A 200 19.01 6.00 -13.24
CA PHE A 200 19.63 7.28 -12.90
C PHE A 200 18.73 8.22 -12.07
N GLN A 201 17.60 7.74 -11.55
CA GLN A 201 16.72 8.55 -10.68
C GLN A 201 17.46 9.15 -9.48
N PRO A 202 18.36 8.45 -8.77
CA PRO A 202 19.04 9.00 -7.59
C PRO A 202 19.88 10.25 -7.84
N VAL A 203 20.24 10.53 -9.10
CA VAL A 203 20.99 11.73 -9.50
C VAL A 203 20.10 12.77 -10.17
N ARG A 204 19.09 12.33 -10.92
CA ARG A 204 18.24 13.23 -11.72
C ARG A 204 16.99 13.72 -11.00
N THR A 205 16.48 13.03 -9.98
CA THR A 205 15.24 13.42 -9.31
C THR A 205 15.47 14.27 -8.07
N SER A 206 14.59 15.26 -7.85
CA SER A 206 14.65 16.13 -6.66
C SER A 206 14.49 15.38 -5.33
N GLU A 207 13.93 14.17 -5.36
CA GLU A 207 13.63 13.34 -4.17
C GLU A 207 14.89 12.88 -3.43
N HIS A 208 16.03 12.77 -4.12
CA HIS A 208 17.30 12.29 -3.57
C HIS A 208 18.25 13.43 -3.22
N MET A 209 17.92 14.67 -3.59
CA MET A 209 18.83 15.81 -3.46
C MET A 209 19.14 16.18 -2.01
N ALA A 210 18.26 15.86 -1.06
CA ALA A 210 18.54 16.03 0.36
C ALA A 210 19.78 15.23 0.79
N SER A 211 19.94 14.02 0.27
CA SER A 211 21.09 13.16 0.60
C SER A 211 22.40 13.71 0.00
N ALA A 212 22.38 14.13 -1.26
CA ALA A 212 23.55 14.76 -1.89
C ALA A 212 23.92 16.09 -1.20
N GLY A 213 22.92 16.91 -0.85
CA GLY A 213 23.13 18.20 -0.18
C GLY A 213 23.77 18.03 1.20
N VAL A 214 23.26 17.11 2.02
CA VAL A 214 23.84 16.81 3.35
C VAL A 214 25.23 16.19 3.21
N PHE A 215 25.49 15.37 2.18
CA PHE A 215 26.82 14.84 1.92
C PHE A 215 27.85 15.94 1.61
N VAL A 216 27.52 16.90 0.73
CA VAL A 216 28.40 18.03 0.45
C VAL A 216 28.61 18.89 1.70
N LEU A 217 27.53 19.19 2.43
CA LEU A 217 27.59 19.96 3.68
C LEU A 217 28.47 19.28 4.73
N LEU A 218 28.34 17.96 4.88
CA LEU A 218 29.10 17.19 5.87
C LEU A 218 30.60 17.17 5.54
N ASN A 219 30.96 17.07 4.25
CA ASN A 219 32.34 17.19 3.79
C ASN A 219 32.92 18.59 4.02
N ALA A 220 32.14 19.65 3.75
CA ALA A 220 32.53 21.02 4.02
C ALA A 220 32.80 21.24 5.52
N ILE A 221 31.87 20.82 6.40
CA ILE A 221 32.03 20.93 7.86
C ILE A 221 33.22 20.09 8.36
N GLY A 222 33.43 18.89 7.80
CA GLY A 222 34.58 18.05 8.12
C GLY A 222 35.91 18.72 7.77
N ALA A 223 36.02 19.29 6.57
CA ALA A 223 37.21 20.03 6.13
C ALA A 223 37.47 21.27 7.01
N ILE A 224 36.42 22.03 7.33
CA ILE A 224 36.53 23.20 8.20
C ILE A 224 37.00 22.81 9.60
N LYS A 225 36.46 21.73 10.18
CA LYS A 225 36.91 21.24 11.49
C LYS A 225 38.35 20.73 11.47
N TYR A 226 38.81 20.17 10.36
CA TYR A 226 40.22 19.80 10.18
C TYR A 226 41.12 21.05 10.14
N ILE A 227 40.74 22.08 9.38
CA ILE A 227 41.45 23.36 9.33
C ILE A 227 41.45 24.06 10.71
N GLN A 228 40.35 23.96 11.46
CA GLN A 228 40.24 24.49 12.82
C GLN A 228 41.27 23.85 13.78
N ALA A 229 41.68 22.60 13.55
CA ALA A 229 42.71 21.96 14.35
C ALA A 229 44.11 22.55 14.11
N LEU A 230 44.30 23.30 13.00
CA LEU A 230 45.58 23.87 12.58
C LEU A 230 45.73 25.38 12.89
N ILE A 231 44.66 26.08 13.33
CA ILE A 231 44.63 27.56 13.47
C ILE A 231 44.13 28.00 14.87
N SER A 232 44.59 29.17 15.35
CA SER A 232 44.30 29.74 16.70
C SER A 232 42.81 30.05 16.97
N LYS A 233 42.36 29.86 18.23
CA LYS A 233 40.94 29.69 18.63
C LYS A 233 40.07 30.96 18.71
N SER A 234 40.61 32.18 18.72
CA SER A 234 39.86 33.40 19.08
C SER A 234 39.01 33.96 17.93
N ASP A 235 39.51 33.97 16.69
CA ASP A 235 38.79 34.57 15.55
C ASP A 235 37.98 33.52 14.75
N LEU A 236 38.16 32.24 15.06
CA LEU A 236 37.64 31.11 14.29
C LEU A 236 36.15 30.79 14.54
N LYS A 237 35.57 31.16 15.69
CA LYS A 237 34.16 30.82 15.98
C LYS A 237 33.16 31.59 15.12
N ALA A 238 33.40 32.88 14.92
CA ALA A 238 32.55 33.70 14.05
C ALA A 238 32.72 33.28 12.58
N LEU A 239 33.95 33.02 12.16
CA LEU A 239 34.29 32.55 10.81
C LEU A 239 33.71 31.15 10.54
N PHE A 240 33.68 30.26 11.54
CA PHE A 240 33.07 28.93 11.44
C PHE A 240 31.56 29.02 11.17
N LEU A 241 30.83 29.85 11.92
CA LEU A 241 29.39 29.98 11.75
C LEU A 241 29.05 30.61 10.39
N THR A 242 29.79 31.64 9.98
CA THR A 242 29.56 32.31 8.69
C THR A 242 29.92 31.43 7.49
N VAL A 243 31.01 30.66 7.56
CA VAL A 243 31.39 29.73 6.48
C VAL A 243 30.48 28.51 6.45
N ALA A 244 30.07 27.96 7.60
CA ALA A 244 29.10 26.86 7.64
C ALA A 244 27.72 27.28 7.09
N ALA A 245 27.24 28.47 7.49
CA ALA A 245 26.01 29.05 6.94
C ALA A 245 26.15 29.39 5.45
N GLY A 246 27.31 29.89 5.02
CA GLY A 246 27.63 30.16 3.62
C GLY A 246 27.68 28.90 2.77
N ALA A 247 28.28 27.82 3.27
CA ALA A 247 28.30 26.52 2.59
C ALA A 247 26.90 25.90 2.50
N ALA A 248 26.11 25.97 3.56
CA ALA A 248 24.71 25.54 3.54
C ALA A 248 23.88 26.36 2.55
N GLY A 249 24.05 27.68 2.53
CA GLY A 249 23.40 28.58 1.57
C GLY A 249 23.81 28.30 0.12
N ALA A 250 25.10 28.04 -0.13
CA ALA A 250 25.60 27.69 -1.46
C ALA A 250 25.05 26.34 -1.95
N VAL A 251 24.97 25.33 -1.08
CA VAL A 251 24.35 24.04 -1.40
C VAL A 251 22.87 24.23 -1.71
N PHE A 252 22.15 25.00 -0.89
CA PHE A 252 20.72 25.26 -1.12
C PHE A 252 20.48 25.99 -2.45
N LEU A 253 21.20 27.08 -2.72
CA LEU A 253 21.10 27.82 -3.97
C LEU A 253 21.52 26.97 -5.18
N GLY A 254 22.53 26.10 -5.01
CA GLY A 254 22.96 25.16 -6.04
C GLY A 254 21.86 24.15 -6.39
N VAL A 255 21.23 23.53 -5.40
CA VAL A 255 20.12 22.60 -5.62
C VAL A 255 18.92 23.30 -6.27
N VAL A 256 18.51 24.46 -5.75
CA VAL A 256 17.39 25.22 -6.30
C VAL A 256 17.69 25.69 -7.73
N GLY A 257 18.90 26.18 -7.99
CA GLY A 257 19.34 26.59 -9.32
C GLY A 257 19.33 25.43 -10.32
N LEU A 258 19.86 24.27 -9.94
CA LEU A 258 19.87 23.08 -10.81
C LEU A 258 18.47 22.52 -11.10
N THR A 259 17.56 22.60 -10.13
CA THR A 259 16.15 22.23 -10.34
C THR A 259 15.44 23.23 -11.23
N TYR A 260 15.67 24.54 -11.06
CA TYR A 260 15.07 25.57 -11.90
C TYR A 260 15.59 25.54 -13.34
N LEU A 261 16.88 25.24 -13.53
CA LEU A 261 17.50 25.06 -14.85
C LEU A 261 17.03 23.78 -15.58
N GLY A 262 16.21 22.94 -14.94
CA GLY A 262 15.65 21.73 -15.54
C GLY A 262 16.64 20.57 -15.69
N VAL A 263 17.85 20.68 -15.13
CA VAL A 263 18.82 19.57 -15.09
C VAL A 263 18.34 18.48 -14.13
N ILE A 264 17.70 18.89 -13.03
CA ILE A 264 17.06 18.00 -12.06
C ILE A 264 15.54 18.00 -12.31
N ALA A 265 14.97 16.82 -12.47
CA ALA A 265 13.55 16.63 -12.61
C ALA A 265 12.81 17.00 -11.30
N PRO A 266 11.65 17.66 -11.38
CA PRO A 266 10.85 18.01 -10.22
C PRO A 266 10.30 16.76 -9.52
N TRP A 267 9.68 16.97 -8.35
CA TRP A 267 8.99 15.94 -7.59
C TRP A 267 7.96 15.21 -8.44
N SER A 268 7.90 13.89 -8.32
CA SER A 268 6.84 13.13 -8.99
C SER A 268 5.47 13.43 -8.35
N GLY A 269 4.40 13.35 -9.15
CA GLY A 269 3.05 13.73 -8.71
C GLY A 269 2.57 12.98 -7.46
N ARG A 270 2.99 11.73 -7.27
CA ARG A 270 2.63 10.90 -6.10
C ARG A 270 3.30 11.36 -4.80
N PHE A 271 4.57 11.80 -4.86
CA PHE A 271 5.22 12.34 -3.65
C PHE A 271 4.80 13.79 -3.41
N TYR A 272 4.56 14.55 -4.49
CA TYR A 272 4.06 15.92 -4.39
C TYR A 272 2.66 15.98 -3.74
N SER A 273 1.79 15.00 -4.01
CA SER A 273 0.46 14.94 -3.37
C SER A 273 0.49 14.71 -1.85
N LEU A 274 1.63 14.26 -1.29
CA LEU A 274 1.80 14.16 0.16
C LEU A 274 2.11 15.52 0.80
N TRP A 275 2.60 16.48 0.01
CA TRP A 275 2.84 17.85 0.44
C TRP A 275 1.63 18.74 0.13
N ASP A 276 1.17 18.73 -1.12
CA ASP A 276 -0.06 19.41 -1.56
C ASP A 276 -1.20 18.39 -1.73
N THR A 277 -2.02 18.27 -0.69
CA THR A 277 -3.12 17.31 -0.63
C THR A 277 -4.26 17.63 -1.61
N GLY A 278 -4.31 18.84 -2.17
CA GLY A 278 -5.30 19.23 -3.19
C GLY A 278 -4.90 18.84 -4.61
N TYR A 279 -3.59 18.75 -4.88
CA TYR A 279 -3.04 18.58 -6.23
C TYR A 279 -3.56 17.33 -6.95
N ALA A 280 -3.56 16.18 -6.26
CA ALA A 280 -3.98 14.91 -6.84
C ALA A 280 -5.43 14.95 -7.32
N LYS A 281 -6.34 15.54 -6.54
CA LYS A 281 -7.77 15.59 -6.88
C LYS A 281 -8.06 16.46 -8.10
N ILE A 282 -7.27 17.52 -8.30
CA ILE A 282 -7.50 18.52 -9.36
C ILE A 282 -6.82 18.10 -10.66
N HIS A 283 -5.55 17.67 -10.60
CA HIS A 283 -4.73 17.50 -11.80
C HIS A 283 -4.57 16.04 -12.25
N ILE A 284 -4.66 15.07 -11.33
CA ILE A 284 -4.43 13.64 -11.65
C ILE A 284 -5.47 12.78 -10.93
N PRO A 285 -6.72 12.70 -11.44
CA PRO A 285 -7.83 12.03 -10.77
C PRO A 285 -7.56 10.53 -10.50
N ILE A 286 -6.67 9.91 -11.27
CA ILE A 286 -6.24 8.52 -11.07
C ILE A 286 -5.63 8.33 -9.68
N ILE A 287 -4.77 9.26 -9.22
CA ILE A 287 -4.16 9.15 -7.88
C ILE A 287 -5.22 9.29 -6.79
N ALA A 288 -6.17 10.22 -6.94
CA ALA A 288 -7.23 10.42 -5.96
C ALA A 288 -8.28 9.30 -5.94
N SER A 289 -8.42 8.54 -7.03
CA SER A 289 -9.40 7.45 -7.17
C SER A 289 -9.11 6.24 -6.30
N VAL A 290 -7.84 6.01 -5.94
CA VAL A 290 -7.45 4.87 -5.09
C VAL A 290 -7.85 5.17 -3.64
N SER A 291 -8.64 4.28 -3.05
CA SER A 291 -9.10 4.42 -1.66
C SER A 291 -7.95 4.52 -0.65
N GLU A 292 -6.81 3.91 -0.95
CA GLU A 292 -5.61 3.94 -0.12
C GLU A 292 -4.93 5.31 -0.01
N HIS A 293 -5.18 6.22 -0.97
CA HIS A 293 -4.62 7.57 -1.02
C HIS A 293 -5.43 8.59 -0.20
N GLN A 294 -6.55 8.17 0.38
CA GLN A 294 -7.37 9.02 1.23
C GLN A 294 -6.71 9.27 2.59
N PRO A 295 -7.04 10.39 3.27
CA PRO A 295 -6.55 10.68 4.60
C PRO A 295 -7.13 9.73 5.65
N THR A 296 -6.35 9.47 6.71
CA THR A 296 -6.76 8.63 7.83
C THR A 296 -7.67 9.39 8.80
N THR A 297 -8.72 8.73 9.27
CA THR A 297 -9.50 9.24 10.40
C THR A 297 -8.89 8.79 11.74
N TRP A 298 -9.21 9.49 12.83
CA TRP A 298 -8.76 9.11 14.18
C TRP A 298 -9.23 7.70 14.59
N PHE A 299 -10.39 7.28 14.07
CA PHE A 299 -10.93 5.94 14.30
C PHE A 299 -9.97 4.86 13.77
N SER A 300 -9.40 5.04 12.57
CA SER A 300 -8.41 4.12 12.00
C SER A 300 -7.15 4.02 12.87
N PHE A 301 -6.65 5.14 13.40
CA PHE A 301 -5.51 5.12 14.33
C PHE A 301 -5.78 4.28 15.58
N PHE A 302 -6.97 4.42 16.16
CA PHE A 302 -7.35 3.64 17.33
C PHE A 302 -7.63 2.17 17.00
N PHE A 303 -8.26 1.91 15.86
CA PHE A 303 -8.60 0.56 15.40
C PHE A 303 -7.36 -0.30 15.19
N ASP A 304 -6.30 0.28 14.61
CA ASP A 304 -5.10 -0.48 14.25
C ASP A 304 -4.07 -0.57 15.39
N LEU A 305 -4.06 0.39 16.34
CA LEU A 305 -3.01 0.53 17.35
C LEU A 305 -3.49 0.42 18.80
N HIS A 306 -4.81 0.48 19.07
CA HIS A 306 -5.43 0.35 20.39
C HIS A 306 -4.68 1.10 21.51
N ILE A 307 -4.09 0.42 22.51
CA ILE A 307 -3.34 1.07 23.62
C ILE A 307 -2.05 1.77 23.18
N LEU A 308 -1.48 1.39 22.03
CA LEU A 308 -0.18 1.90 21.58
C LEU A 308 -0.29 3.38 21.19
N VAL A 309 -1.45 3.81 20.67
CA VAL A 309 -1.66 5.23 20.31
C VAL A 309 -1.63 6.14 21.54
N GLY A 310 -2.11 5.68 22.69
CA GLY A 310 -2.10 6.45 23.95
C GLY A 310 -0.74 6.46 24.65
N THR A 311 0.04 5.39 24.50
CA THR A 311 1.37 5.23 25.15
C THR A 311 2.53 5.74 24.30
N PHE A 312 2.34 5.86 22.98
CA PHE A 312 3.33 6.39 22.03
C PHE A 312 3.88 7.78 22.43
N PRO A 313 3.07 8.78 22.81
CA PRO A 313 3.58 10.11 23.18
C PRO A 313 4.46 10.07 24.44
N VAL A 314 4.16 9.16 25.38
CA VAL A 314 4.93 8.96 26.61
C VAL A 314 6.32 8.41 26.27
N GLY A 315 6.40 7.43 25.37
CA GLY A 315 7.67 6.90 24.87
C GLY A 315 8.50 7.96 24.15
N LEU A 316 7.85 8.79 23.33
CA LEU A 316 8.49 9.91 22.64
C LEU A 316 9.07 10.92 23.64
N TRP A 317 8.32 11.27 24.68
CA TRP A 317 8.77 12.18 25.73
C TRP A 317 10.01 11.65 26.48
N TYR A 318 10.08 10.35 26.77
CA TYR A 318 11.28 9.76 27.38
C TYR A 318 12.50 9.82 26.47
N CYS A 319 12.33 9.61 25.16
CA CYS A 319 13.41 9.73 24.19
C CYS A 319 13.93 11.18 24.11
N ILE A 320 13.04 12.16 24.17
CA ILE A 320 13.40 13.60 24.18
C ILE A 320 14.08 14.00 25.49
N LYS A 321 13.64 13.49 26.64
CA LYS A 321 14.24 13.82 27.94
C LYS A 321 15.69 13.37 28.05
N SER A 322 16.04 12.28 27.36
CA SER A 322 17.35 11.65 27.48
C SER A 322 18.03 11.58 26.10
N ILE A 323 18.45 12.73 25.60
CA ILE A 323 18.95 12.91 24.23
C ILE A 323 20.28 12.17 24.02
N ASN A 324 20.26 11.21 23.11
CA ASN A 324 21.45 10.60 22.52
C ASN A 324 21.39 10.64 20.98
N ASP A 325 22.52 10.40 20.31
CA ASP A 325 22.65 10.54 18.86
C ASP A 325 21.67 9.62 18.11
N GLU A 326 21.42 8.41 18.64
CA GLU A 326 20.44 7.46 18.12
C GLU A 326 18.99 7.79 18.50
N ARG A 327 18.75 8.47 19.62
CA ARG A 327 17.39 8.84 20.04
C ARG A 327 16.85 10.01 19.22
N VAL A 328 17.73 10.89 18.75
CA VAL A 328 17.38 11.93 17.78
C VAL A 328 16.84 11.30 16.49
N PHE A 329 17.44 10.19 16.02
CA PHE A 329 16.95 9.46 14.84
C PHE A 329 15.51 8.96 15.04
N VAL A 330 15.23 8.32 16.18
CA VAL A 330 13.89 7.77 16.47
C VAL A 330 12.84 8.87 16.63
N VAL A 331 13.19 10.00 17.24
CA VAL A 331 12.28 11.15 17.38
C VAL A 331 11.91 11.71 16.00
N LEU A 332 12.88 11.89 15.11
CA LEU A 332 12.62 12.35 13.75
C LEU A 332 11.79 11.34 12.95
N TYR A 333 12.12 10.05 13.09
CA TYR A 333 11.35 8.97 12.48
C TYR A 333 9.87 9.02 12.92
N ALA A 334 9.64 9.15 14.23
CA ALA A 334 8.30 9.23 14.79
C ALA A 334 7.50 10.43 14.26
N LEU A 335 8.11 11.63 14.26
CA LEU A 335 7.45 12.84 13.78
C LEU A 335 7.11 12.77 12.28
N SER A 336 8.06 12.32 11.46
CA SER A 336 7.84 12.15 10.02
C SER A 336 6.77 11.08 9.74
N ALA A 337 6.83 9.93 10.41
CA ALA A 337 5.87 8.84 10.18
C ALA A 337 4.44 9.22 10.60
N VAL A 338 4.27 9.95 11.72
CA VAL A 338 2.94 10.42 12.16
C VAL A 338 2.33 11.38 11.15
N TYR A 339 3.13 12.32 10.62
CA TYR A 339 2.65 13.25 9.59
C TYR A 339 2.20 12.52 8.33
N PHE A 340 3.04 11.63 7.79
CA PHE A 340 2.72 10.90 6.56
C PHE A 340 1.56 9.92 6.71
N ALA A 341 1.45 9.25 7.85
CA ALA A 341 0.30 8.40 8.15
C ALA A 341 -1.00 9.22 8.26
N GLY A 342 -0.93 10.45 8.80
CA GLY A 342 -2.08 11.36 8.88
C GLY A 342 -2.62 11.79 7.51
N VAL A 343 -1.73 11.97 6.53
CA VAL A 343 -2.09 12.38 5.16
C VAL A 343 -2.62 11.22 4.33
N MET A 344 -2.14 10.00 4.53
CA MET A 344 -2.45 8.86 3.66
C MET A 344 -2.57 7.53 4.43
N VAL A 345 -3.71 6.84 4.29
CA VAL A 345 -4.01 5.57 4.99
C VAL A 345 -2.97 4.49 4.76
N ARG A 346 -2.47 4.33 3.53
CA ARG A 346 -1.46 3.31 3.23
C ARG A 346 -0.15 3.49 4.03
N LEU A 347 0.23 4.73 4.36
CA LEU A 347 1.48 5.01 5.06
C LEU A 347 1.42 4.70 6.55
N MET A 348 0.25 4.33 7.07
CA MET A 348 0.08 3.81 8.42
C MET A 348 0.96 2.60 8.71
N LEU A 349 1.23 1.77 7.68
CA LEU A 349 2.15 0.64 7.75
C LEU A 349 3.57 1.05 8.18
N THR A 350 4.03 2.23 7.77
CA THR A 350 5.36 2.75 8.13
C THR A 350 5.38 3.39 9.52
N LEU A 351 4.23 3.78 10.06
CA LEU A 351 4.09 4.31 11.41
C LEU A 351 4.09 3.19 12.47
N THR A 352 3.50 2.05 12.15
CA THR A 352 3.34 0.95 13.11
C THR A 352 4.64 0.55 13.81
N PRO A 353 5.79 0.37 13.13
CA PRO A 353 7.01 -0.07 13.80
C PRO A 353 7.56 0.95 14.81
N VAL A 354 7.51 2.25 14.51
CA VAL A 354 7.99 3.29 15.45
C VAL A 354 7.08 3.41 16.68
N VAL A 355 5.78 3.24 16.49
CA VAL A 355 4.81 3.20 17.58
C VAL A 355 5.08 2.03 18.52
N CYS A 356 5.33 0.82 17.99
CA CYS A 356 5.69 -0.35 18.79
C CYS A 356 6.98 -0.16 19.58
N ILE A 357 8.01 0.45 18.98
CA ILE A 357 9.29 0.75 19.66
C ILE A 357 9.08 1.72 20.82
N LEU A 358 8.38 2.84 20.58
CA LEU A 358 8.17 3.87 21.60
C LEU A 358 7.24 3.40 22.72
N ALA A 359 6.16 2.68 22.38
CA ALA A 359 5.31 2.05 23.37
C ALA A 359 6.09 1.00 24.19
N GLY A 360 6.94 0.19 23.55
CA GLY A 360 7.85 -0.75 24.22
C GLY A 360 8.77 -0.09 25.24
N ILE A 361 9.34 1.07 24.90
CA ILE A 361 10.16 1.87 25.83
C ILE A 361 9.32 2.40 27.00
N ALA A 362 8.11 2.89 26.73
CA ALA A 362 7.20 3.40 27.77
C ALA A 362 6.81 2.30 28.77
N PHE A 363 6.37 1.13 28.27
CA PHE A 363 6.04 -0.01 29.12
C PHE A 363 7.26 -0.56 29.87
N SER A 364 8.41 -0.70 29.21
CA SER A 364 9.64 -1.15 29.90
C SER A 364 10.00 -0.23 31.06
N ARG A 365 9.87 1.09 30.88
CA ARG A 365 10.18 2.04 31.96
C ARG A 365 9.15 1.98 33.09
N LEU A 366 7.87 1.78 32.75
CA LEU A 366 6.80 1.57 33.72
C LEU A 366 7.10 0.34 34.59
N PHE A 367 7.45 -0.79 33.95
CA PHE A 367 7.85 -2.01 34.65
C PHE A 367 9.15 -1.83 35.44
N GLU A 368 10.16 -1.10 34.96
CA GLU A 368 11.38 -0.82 35.73
C GLU A 368 11.11 -0.01 37.02
N LEU A 369 10.12 0.89 37.01
CA LEU A 369 9.77 1.71 38.17
C LEU A 369 8.94 0.94 39.20
N TYR A 370 8.02 0.10 38.74
CA TYR A 370 7.10 -0.63 39.60
C TYR A 370 7.57 -2.05 39.96
N LEU A 371 8.43 -2.70 39.17
CA LEU A 371 8.85 -4.09 39.41
C LEU A 371 10.20 -4.22 40.15
N LYS A 372 10.89 -3.11 40.44
CA LYS A 372 12.08 -3.15 41.31
C LYS A 372 11.66 -3.43 42.74
N ASP A 373 11.67 -4.71 43.13
CA ASP A 373 11.72 -5.06 44.53
C ASP A 373 12.96 -4.40 45.15
N GLU A 374 12.78 -3.69 46.27
CA GLU A 374 13.92 -3.42 47.13
C GLU A 374 14.42 -4.80 47.55
N ASP A 375 15.60 -5.22 47.11
CA ASP A 375 16.27 -6.35 47.71
C ASP A 375 16.20 -6.14 49.23
N PRO A 376 15.67 -7.10 50.02
CA PRO A 376 15.71 -6.98 51.46
C PRO A 376 17.18 -6.79 51.82
N LYS A 377 17.51 -5.63 52.41
CA LYS A 377 18.84 -5.32 52.94
C LYS A 377 19.34 -6.58 53.63
N THR A 378 20.35 -7.23 53.05
CA THR A 378 21.06 -8.32 53.70
C THR A 378 21.44 -7.83 55.09
N PRO A 379 20.96 -8.48 56.17
CA PRO A 379 21.38 -8.13 57.52
C PRO A 379 22.89 -8.29 57.55
N ILE A 380 23.57 -7.22 57.94
CA ILE A 380 24.99 -7.25 58.25
C ILE A 380 25.18 -8.21 59.42
N ASP A 381 25.95 -9.27 59.18
CA ASP A 381 26.67 -10.15 60.11
C ASP A 381 26.30 -10.04 61.61
N GLU A 382 25.35 -10.86 62.06
CA GLU A 382 25.29 -11.36 63.43
C GLU A 382 24.96 -12.86 63.39
N ALA A 383 25.81 -13.66 64.07
CA ALA A 383 25.75 -15.10 64.33
C ALA A 383 26.29 -16.05 63.24
N ASP A 384 27.58 -16.42 63.36
CA ASP A 384 27.99 -17.81 63.63
C ASP A 384 29.52 -17.92 63.80
N SER A 385 29.98 -17.95 65.05
CA SER A 385 31.24 -18.60 65.43
C SER A 385 31.21 -19.01 66.91
N GLU A 386 30.38 -20.01 67.22
CA GLU A 386 30.62 -20.89 68.39
C GLU A 386 31.13 -22.23 67.86
N GLY A 387 32.39 -22.53 68.15
CA GLY A 387 33.08 -23.77 67.81
C GLY A 387 34.54 -23.70 68.22
N ASP A 388 34.82 -24.16 69.43
CA ASP A 388 36.13 -24.46 70.04
C ASP A 388 37.17 -23.35 70.15
N ASP A 389 37.24 -22.74 71.34
CA ASP A 389 38.53 -22.45 71.99
C ASP A 389 38.36 -22.46 73.51
N ALA A 390 38.64 -23.63 74.10
CA ALA A 390 38.89 -23.78 75.52
C ALA A 390 40.39 -23.58 75.79
N ALA A 391 40.80 -22.35 76.14
CA ALA A 391 41.97 -22.11 76.99
C ALA A 391 41.93 -20.71 77.60
N GLU A 392 41.85 -20.68 78.92
CA GLU A 392 41.94 -19.51 79.79
C GLU A 392 43.20 -18.66 79.54
N ALA A 393 43.06 -17.33 79.53
CA ALA A 393 43.91 -16.39 80.27
C ALA A 393 43.48 -14.90 80.09
N ILE A 394 42.60 -14.45 80.99
CA ILE A 394 42.74 -13.26 81.83
C ILE A 394 43.30 -11.95 81.21
N ALA A 395 42.36 -11.01 80.98
CA ALA A 395 42.32 -9.61 81.41
C ALA A 395 43.57 -8.71 81.38
N GLY A 396 43.45 -7.59 80.65
CA GLY A 396 44.30 -6.40 80.79
C GLY A 396 43.67 -5.12 80.23
N ARG A 397 42.86 -4.43 81.06
CA ARG A 397 42.40 -3.03 80.83
C ARG A 397 43.59 -2.07 80.75
N LYS A 398 43.53 -1.03 79.91
CA LYS A 398 43.40 0.41 80.30
C LYS A 398 43.76 1.41 79.18
N LEU A 399 42.87 2.41 79.06
CA LEU A 399 43.08 3.84 78.80
C LEU A 399 43.94 4.30 77.61
N TYR A 400 43.35 5.13 76.73
CA TYR A 400 43.67 6.56 76.66
C TYR A 400 42.61 7.33 75.86
N ASP A 401 42.07 8.37 76.49
CA ASP A 401 41.19 9.40 75.93
C ASP A 401 42.04 10.49 75.26
N LYS A 402 41.66 11.00 74.08
CA LYS A 402 41.83 12.42 73.73
C LYS A 402 41.11 12.87 72.45
N ALA A 403 40.25 13.86 72.68
CA ALA A 403 39.58 14.83 71.83
C ALA A 403 40.21 15.27 70.50
N GLY A 404 39.34 15.47 69.49
CA GLY A 404 39.63 16.27 68.31
C GLY A 404 38.49 16.25 67.26
N LYS A 405 37.50 17.14 67.40
CA LYS A 405 36.44 17.34 66.40
C LYS A 405 37.00 17.97 65.11
N MET A 406 36.67 17.38 63.96
CA MET A 406 36.28 18.14 62.76
C MET A 406 35.03 17.49 62.15
N ARG A 407 33.89 18.16 62.29
CA ARG A 407 32.61 17.74 61.73
C ARG A 407 32.64 18.08 60.23
N ARG A 408 32.97 17.09 59.39
CA ARG A 408 32.79 17.22 57.93
C ARG A 408 31.29 17.35 57.66
N MET A 409 30.88 18.43 57.00
CA MET A 409 29.51 18.63 56.53
C MET A 409 29.10 17.41 55.71
N ARG A 410 28.02 16.75 56.13
CA ARG A 410 27.35 15.72 55.35
C ARG A 410 26.75 16.45 54.14
N HIS A 411 27.36 16.24 52.98
CA HIS A 411 26.77 16.66 51.71
C HIS A 411 25.39 16.02 51.62
N GLU A 412 24.34 16.83 51.50
CA GLU A 412 22.98 16.40 51.21
C GLU A 412 23.02 15.47 50.00
N GLN A 413 22.80 14.18 50.22
CA GLN A 413 22.40 13.29 49.15
C GLN A 413 21.00 13.74 48.70
N PRO A 414 20.77 13.96 47.40
CA PRO A 414 19.44 14.28 46.92
C PRO A 414 18.51 13.11 47.28
N SER A 415 17.42 13.44 47.96
CA SER A 415 16.36 12.52 48.33
C SER A 415 15.84 11.77 47.10
N GLU A 416 15.97 10.44 47.12
CA GLU A 416 15.21 9.58 46.22
C GLU A 416 13.71 9.75 46.52
N PRO A 417 12.84 9.84 45.50
CA PRO A 417 11.43 10.06 45.73
C PRO A 417 10.79 8.77 46.26
N THR A 418 10.23 8.86 47.47
CA THR A 418 9.03 8.16 47.97
C THR A 418 8.77 6.78 47.38
N SER A 419 9.06 5.74 48.16
CA SER A 419 8.51 4.41 47.93
C SER A 419 6.99 4.49 47.85
N LEU A 420 6.43 4.31 46.66
CA LEU A 420 5.01 4.08 46.51
C LEU A 420 4.65 2.84 47.34
N GLY A 421 3.64 2.93 48.20
CA GLY A 421 3.21 1.81 49.03
C GLY A 421 3.00 0.55 48.19
N ALA A 422 3.44 -0.61 48.69
CA ALA A 422 3.45 -1.88 47.95
C ALA A 422 2.10 -2.22 47.29
N ASN A 423 0.99 -1.79 47.89
CA ASN A 423 -0.36 -1.93 47.34
C ASN A 423 -0.56 -1.14 46.05
N ILE A 424 -0.08 0.11 45.95
CA ILE A 424 -0.22 0.94 44.74
C ILE A 424 0.63 0.36 43.61
N ARG A 425 1.82 -0.14 43.94
CA ARG A 425 2.69 -0.84 43.01
C ARG A 425 2.00 -2.09 42.44
N MET A 426 1.45 -2.94 43.30
CA MET A 426 0.73 -4.15 42.88
C MET A 426 -0.51 -3.82 42.03
N VAL A 427 -1.30 -2.81 42.41
CA VAL A 427 -2.45 -2.34 41.62
C VAL A 427 -2.02 -1.81 40.25
N SER A 428 -0.93 -1.04 40.18
CA SER A 428 -0.42 -0.51 38.91
C SER A 428 0.10 -1.59 37.96
N ILE A 429 0.74 -2.64 38.49
CA ILE A 429 1.19 -3.80 37.70
C ILE A 429 -0.02 -4.56 37.16
N VAL A 430 -1.01 -4.87 38.01
CA VAL A 430 -2.23 -5.56 37.59
C VAL A 430 -2.97 -4.77 36.51
N ALA A 431 -3.10 -3.46 36.67
CA ALA A 431 -3.72 -2.59 35.66
C ALA A 431 -2.96 -2.61 34.33
N THR A 432 -1.62 -2.57 34.37
CA THR A 432 -0.77 -2.63 33.17
C THR A 432 -0.90 -3.97 32.45
N VAL A 433 -0.88 -5.08 33.19
CA VAL A 433 -1.08 -6.43 32.63
C VAL A 433 -2.48 -6.57 32.04
N MET A 434 -3.51 -6.03 32.69
CA MET A 434 -4.87 -6.03 32.15
C MET A 434 -4.96 -5.25 30.83
N MET A 435 -4.29 -4.10 30.71
CA MET A 435 -4.22 -3.34 29.45
C MET A 435 -3.53 -4.15 28.34
N LEU A 436 -2.45 -4.88 28.65
CA LEU A 436 -1.76 -5.74 27.68
C LEU A 436 -2.63 -6.93 27.24
N MET A 437 -3.43 -7.50 28.15
CA MET A 437 -4.39 -8.54 27.81
C MET A 437 -5.51 -8.01 26.92
N MET A 438 -6.06 -6.83 27.22
CA MET A 438 -7.05 -6.16 26.37
C MET A 438 -6.49 -5.88 24.97
N PHE A 439 -5.22 -5.47 24.88
CA PHE A 439 -4.54 -5.29 23.60
C PHE A 439 -4.48 -6.58 22.79
N ALA A 440 -4.08 -7.70 23.39
CA ALA A 440 -4.01 -8.99 22.70
C ALA A 440 -5.38 -9.45 22.20
N VAL A 441 -6.43 -9.28 23.01
CA VAL A 441 -7.82 -9.61 22.63
C VAL A 441 -8.29 -8.72 21.48
N HIS A 442 -8.06 -7.41 21.56
CA HIS A 442 -8.40 -6.45 20.49
C HIS A 442 -7.69 -6.83 19.18
N CYS A 443 -6.38 -7.09 19.22
CA CYS A 443 -5.59 -7.42 18.04
C CYS A 443 -6.10 -8.70 17.35
N THR A 444 -6.44 -9.71 18.15
CA THR A 444 -6.99 -10.98 17.66
C THR A 444 -8.36 -10.77 17.03
N TRP A 445 -9.24 -10.01 17.69
CA TRP A 445 -10.58 -9.71 17.20
C TRP A 445 -10.57 -8.91 15.89
N VAL A 446 -9.73 -7.87 15.79
CA VAL A 446 -9.59 -7.06 14.57
C VAL A 446 -9.06 -7.91 13.42
N THR A 447 -8.02 -8.71 13.68
CA THR A 447 -7.46 -9.61 12.66
C THR A 447 -8.49 -10.62 12.16
N SER A 448 -9.27 -11.21 13.06
CA SER A 448 -10.27 -12.23 12.74
C SER A 448 -11.49 -11.69 11.98
N ASN A 449 -11.89 -10.44 12.22
CA ASN A 449 -13.16 -9.92 11.69
C ASN A 449 -12.99 -8.91 10.54
N ALA A 450 -11.89 -8.17 10.49
CA ALA A 450 -11.70 -7.11 9.52
C ALA A 450 -10.70 -7.47 8.41
N TYR A 451 -9.50 -7.95 8.78
CA TYR A 451 -8.41 -8.12 7.81
C TYR A 451 -8.33 -9.52 7.18
N SER A 452 -8.91 -10.55 7.79
CA SER A 452 -8.89 -11.92 7.26
C SER A 452 -10.06 -12.22 6.31
N SER A 453 -10.29 -11.34 5.33
CA SER A 453 -11.35 -11.49 4.32
C SER A 453 -10.78 -11.58 2.90
N PRO A 454 -11.01 -12.67 2.15
CA PRO A 454 -10.57 -12.77 0.75
C PRO A 454 -11.41 -11.89 -0.17
N SER A 455 -10.77 -11.21 -1.12
CA SER A 455 -11.48 -10.37 -2.12
C SER A 455 -11.92 -11.13 -3.38
N ILE A 456 -11.37 -12.32 -3.63
CA ILE A 456 -11.71 -13.15 -4.80
C ILE A 456 -12.99 -13.95 -4.56
N VAL A 457 -13.17 -14.43 -3.33
CA VAL A 457 -14.28 -15.29 -2.93
C VAL A 457 -15.11 -14.51 -1.93
N LEU A 458 -16.34 -14.17 -2.31
CA LEU A 458 -17.21 -13.40 -1.43
C LEU A 458 -17.93 -14.34 -0.46
N ALA A 459 -17.93 -14.00 0.82
CA ALA A 459 -18.67 -14.74 1.83
C ALA A 459 -19.92 -13.95 2.21
N SER A 460 -21.09 -14.59 2.05
CA SER A 460 -22.36 -14.10 2.56
C SER A 460 -22.81 -14.98 3.72
N TYR A 461 -23.37 -14.37 4.75
CA TYR A 461 -23.91 -15.08 5.91
C TYR A 461 -25.43 -15.02 5.86
N GLY A 462 -26.08 -16.19 5.80
CA GLY A 462 -27.52 -16.29 5.89
C GLY A 462 -28.02 -15.96 7.30
N ASN A 463 -29.32 -15.69 7.43
CA ASN A 463 -29.94 -15.40 8.74
C ASN A 463 -29.76 -16.54 9.76
N ASP A 464 -29.58 -17.77 9.28
CA ASP A 464 -29.36 -18.96 10.10
C ASP A 464 -27.89 -19.14 10.52
N GLY A 465 -27.00 -18.19 10.18
CA GLY A 465 -25.56 -18.26 10.42
C GLY A 465 -24.80 -19.17 9.45
N SER A 466 -25.48 -19.76 8.46
CA SER A 466 -24.84 -20.55 7.41
C SER A 466 -24.01 -19.64 6.49
N ARG A 467 -22.76 -20.07 6.24
CA ARG A 467 -21.84 -19.36 5.35
C ARG A 467 -22.06 -19.84 3.91
N GLN A 468 -22.58 -18.96 3.07
CA GLN A 468 -22.64 -19.16 1.62
C GLN A 468 -21.45 -18.49 0.96
N ILE A 469 -20.82 -19.22 0.04
CA ILE A 469 -19.62 -18.77 -0.65
C ILE A 469 -20.01 -18.47 -2.10
N LEU A 470 -19.82 -17.22 -2.52
CA LEU A 470 -20.05 -16.77 -3.88
C LEU A 470 -18.70 -16.68 -4.59
N ASP A 471 -18.57 -17.44 -5.67
CA ASP A 471 -17.29 -17.63 -6.37
C ASP A 471 -17.38 -17.27 -7.87
N ASP A 472 -18.23 -16.29 -8.17
CA ASP A 472 -18.50 -15.84 -9.54
C ASP A 472 -17.24 -15.33 -10.26
N PHE A 473 -16.29 -14.73 -9.54
CA PHE A 473 -15.03 -14.24 -10.13
C PHE A 473 -14.22 -15.38 -10.75
N ARG A 474 -13.97 -16.45 -9.98
CA ARG A 474 -13.17 -17.58 -10.48
C ARG A 474 -13.93 -18.33 -11.58
N GLU A 475 -15.25 -18.47 -11.44
CA GLU A 475 -16.11 -19.05 -12.48
C GLU A 475 -15.96 -18.30 -13.81
N ALA A 476 -16.13 -16.98 -13.82
CA ALA A 476 -16.03 -16.16 -15.02
C ALA A 476 -14.62 -16.19 -15.63
N TYR A 477 -13.58 -16.05 -14.81
CA TYR A 477 -12.20 -16.09 -15.28
C TYR A 477 -11.84 -17.47 -15.85
N TYR A 478 -12.35 -18.55 -15.26
CA TYR A 478 -12.12 -19.90 -15.75
C TYR A 478 -12.85 -20.18 -17.07
N TRP A 479 -14.10 -19.71 -17.21
CA TRP A 479 -14.81 -19.74 -18.49
C TRP A 479 -14.03 -18.99 -19.57
N LEU A 480 -13.52 -17.79 -19.25
CA LEU A 480 -12.73 -17.00 -20.18
C LEU A 480 -11.44 -17.73 -20.60
N SER A 481 -10.80 -18.46 -19.66
CA SER A 481 -9.60 -19.25 -19.89
C SER A 481 -9.82 -20.47 -20.79
N GLN A 482 -10.96 -21.15 -20.68
CA GLN A 482 -11.21 -22.41 -21.40
C GLN A 482 -12.02 -22.25 -22.68
N ASN A 483 -12.84 -21.21 -22.81
CA ASN A 483 -13.83 -21.09 -23.87
C ASN A 483 -13.52 -20.00 -24.90
N THR A 484 -12.42 -19.25 -24.74
CA THR A 484 -12.00 -18.21 -25.69
C THR A 484 -10.69 -18.58 -26.38
N ALA A 485 -10.40 -17.95 -27.52
CA ALA A 485 -9.12 -18.12 -28.22
C ALA A 485 -7.95 -17.62 -27.36
N ASP A 486 -6.76 -18.21 -27.52
CA ASP A 486 -5.58 -17.85 -26.74
C ASP A 486 -5.09 -16.41 -26.96
N ASP A 487 -5.38 -15.84 -28.13
CA ASP A 487 -5.05 -14.47 -28.53
C ASP A 487 -6.18 -13.46 -28.30
N ALA A 488 -7.28 -13.89 -27.67
CA ALA A 488 -8.42 -13.05 -27.38
C ALA A 488 -8.05 -11.88 -26.46
N ARG A 489 -8.48 -10.67 -26.84
CA ARG A 489 -8.22 -9.45 -26.05
C ARG A 489 -9.44 -9.03 -25.26
N VAL A 490 -9.22 -8.81 -23.96
CA VAL A 490 -10.27 -8.51 -22.99
C VAL A 490 -10.12 -7.07 -22.53
N MET A 491 -11.17 -6.28 -22.72
CA MET A 491 -11.29 -4.93 -22.19
C MET A 491 -12.03 -4.96 -20.85
N SER A 492 -11.39 -4.44 -19.81
CA SER A 492 -11.96 -4.26 -18.47
C SER A 492 -11.45 -2.97 -17.85
N TRP A 493 -12.03 -2.58 -16.72
CA TRP A 493 -11.42 -1.53 -15.89
C TRP A 493 -10.06 -1.96 -15.34
N TRP A 494 -9.19 -0.99 -15.02
CA TRP A 494 -7.79 -1.23 -14.67
C TRP A 494 -7.61 -2.04 -13.38
N ASP A 495 -8.56 -1.96 -12.44
CA ASP A 495 -8.53 -2.72 -11.18
C ASP A 495 -8.30 -4.23 -11.39
N TYR A 496 -8.93 -4.79 -12.43
CA TYR A 496 -9.03 -6.23 -12.67
C TYR A 496 -7.94 -6.79 -13.58
N GLY A 497 -7.08 -5.93 -14.15
CA GLY A 497 -6.10 -6.34 -15.17
C GLY A 497 -5.21 -7.50 -14.73
N TYR A 498 -4.59 -7.40 -13.55
CA TYR A 498 -3.78 -8.48 -12.98
C TYR A 498 -4.57 -9.75 -12.70
N GLN A 499 -5.84 -9.64 -12.31
CA GLN A 499 -6.67 -10.82 -12.03
C GLN A 499 -7.01 -11.57 -13.31
N ILE A 500 -7.34 -10.85 -14.39
CA ILE A 500 -7.62 -11.44 -15.69
C ILE A 500 -6.35 -12.09 -16.26
N ALA A 501 -5.22 -11.38 -16.26
CA ALA A 501 -3.96 -11.92 -16.74
C ALA A 501 -3.49 -13.15 -15.92
N GLY A 502 -3.70 -13.13 -14.59
CA GLY A 502 -3.28 -14.22 -13.70
C GLY A 502 -4.20 -15.45 -13.70
N MET A 503 -5.53 -15.26 -13.69
CA MET A 503 -6.50 -16.36 -13.59
C MET A 503 -7.05 -16.79 -14.95
N ALA A 504 -7.49 -15.83 -15.78
CA ALA A 504 -8.04 -16.13 -17.09
C ALA A 504 -6.95 -16.41 -18.13
N ASN A 505 -5.71 -15.94 -17.88
CA ASN A 505 -4.57 -16.09 -18.78
C ASN A 505 -4.92 -15.60 -20.20
N ARG A 506 -5.43 -14.37 -20.28
CA ARG A 506 -5.79 -13.68 -21.53
C ARG A 506 -5.22 -12.28 -21.59
N THR A 507 -5.13 -11.76 -22.81
CA THR A 507 -4.50 -10.47 -23.09
C THR A 507 -5.39 -9.32 -22.60
N THR A 508 -4.83 -8.41 -21.80
CA THR A 508 -5.53 -7.24 -21.27
C THR A 508 -5.06 -5.95 -21.92
N LEU A 509 -6.00 -5.02 -22.14
CA LEU A 509 -5.70 -3.70 -22.71
C LEU A 509 -5.10 -2.74 -21.68
N VAL A 510 -5.62 -2.79 -20.46
CA VAL A 510 -5.24 -1.94 -19.35
C VAL A 510 -5.01 -2.81 -18.13
N ASP A 511 -4.04 -2.41 -17.31
CA ASP A 511 -3.60 -3.14 -16.14
C ASP A 511 -3.58 -2.27 -14.89
N ASN A 512 -3.42 -2.90 -13.73
CA ASN A 512 -3.49 -2.23 -12.44
C ASN A 512 -2.28 -1.30 -12.20
N ASN A 513 -1.14 -1.54 -12.87
CA ASN A 513 -0.03 -0.57 -12.89
C ASN A 513 -0.31 0.59 -13.85
N THR A 514 -0.81 1.71 -13.33
CA THR A 514 -1.25 2.88 -14.09
C THR A 514 -0.11 3.76 -14.63
N TRP A 515 0.73 3.21 -15.51
CA TRP A 515 1.87 3.95 -16.08
C TRP A 515 1.53 4.82 -17.30
N ASN A 516 0.47 4.50 -18.04
CA ASN A 516 0.00 5.26 -19.20
C ASN A 516 -1.45 5.72 -19.02
N ASN A 517 -1.63 6.96 -18.56
CA ASN A 517 -2.94 7.54 -18.23
C ASN A 517 -3.84 7.71 -19.46
N SER A 518 -3.29 8.12 -20.61
CA SER A 518 -4.07 8.35 -21.82
C SER A 518 -4.69 7.05 -22.34
N HIS A 519 -4.03 5.90 -22.18
CA HIS A 519 -4.60 4.61 -22.57
C HIS A 519 -5.73 4.16 -21.62
N ILE A 520 -5.62 4.46 -20.32
CA ILE A 520 -6.73 4.25 -19.37
C ILE A 520 -7.90 5.18 -19.72
N ALA A 521 -7.62 6.43 -20.09
CA ALA A 521 -8.64 7.39 -20.52
C ALA A 521 -9.37 6.93 -21.79
N LEU A 522 -8.70 6.25 -22.72
CA LEU A 522 -9.36 5.64 -23.89
C LEU A 522 -10.35 4.54 -23.47
N VAL A 523 -9.99 3.65 -22.54
CA VAL A 523 -10.92 2.64 -22.01
C VAL A 523 -12.05 3.31 -21.23
N GLY A 524 -11.75 4.31 -20.40
CA GLY A 524 -12.77 5.10 -19.70
C GLY A 524 -13.74 5.78 -20.66
N LYS A 525 -13.23 6.32 -21.78
CA LYS A 525 -14.03 6.91 -22.86
C LYS A 525 -14.92 5.88 -23.55
N ALA A 526 -14.38 4.70 -23.87
CA ALA A 526 -15.20 3.62 -24.44
C ALA A 526 -16.33 3.20 -23.50
N MET A 527 -16.04 3.04 -22.20
CA MET A 527 -17.02 2.62 -21.19
C MET A 527 -18.09 3.69 -20.91
N SER A 528 -17.76 4.97 -21.04
CA SER A 528 -18.67 6.10 -20.74
C SER A 528 -19.37 6.72 -21.95
N SER A 529 -19.08 6.25 -23.16
CA SER A 529 -19.72 6.74 -24.40
C SER A 529 -20.96 5.94 -24.79
N ASN A 530 -21.67 6.40 -25.82
CA ASN A 530 -22.72 5.60 -26.45
C ASN A 530 -22.15 4.38 -27.18
N GLU A 531 -23.01 3.42 -27.51
CA GLU A 531 -22.60 2.14 -28.11
C GLU A 531 -21.84 2.30 -29.44
N SER A 532 -22.23 3.27 -30.29
CA SER A 532 -21.59 3.49 -31.59
C SER A 532 -20.17 4.04 -31.45
N ALA A 533 -19.98 5.09 -30.65
CA ALA A 533 -18.66 5.68 -30.44
C ALA A 533 -17.73 4.72 -29.68
N ALA A 534 -18.28 3.99 -28.71
CA ALA A 534 -17.52 2.96 -28.00
C ALA A 534 -17.09 1.82 -28.93
N TYR A 535 -17.94 1.42 -29.89
CA TYR A 535 -17.59 0.40 -30.88
C TYR A 535 -16.43 0.82 -31.80
N GLU A 536 -16.38 2.09 -32.20
CA GLU A 536 -15.24 2.62 -32.96
C GLU A 536 -13.92 2.51 -32.18
N VAL A 537 -13.95 2.83 -30.88
CA VAL A 537 -12.77 2.70 -30.00
C VAL A 537 -12.40 1.24 -29.78
N MET A 538 -13.37 0.36 -29.49
CA MET A 538 -13.14 -1.07 -29.32
C MET A 538 -12.54 -1.71 -30.58
N LYS A 539 -13.01 -1.29 -31.76
CA LYS A 539 -12.46 -1.75 -33.04
C LYS A 539 -11.04 -1.24 -33.27
N ALA A 540 -10.76 0.02 -32.94
CA ALA A 540 -9.42 0.59 -33.08
C ALA A 540 -8.38 -0.10 -32.18
N LEU A 541 -8.82 -0.69 -31.08
CA LEU A 541 -8.00 -1.42 -30.11
C LEU A 541 -8.11 -2.95 -30.25
N ASP A 542 -8.72 -3.45 -31.34
CA ASP A 542 -8.97 -4.87 -31.62
C ASP A 542 -9.54 -5.67 -30.42
N VAL A 543 -10.53 -5.13 -29.73
CA VAL A 543 -11.17 -5.79 -28.57
C VAL A 543 -12.11 -6.89 -29.02
N ASP A 544 -11.96 -8.09 -28.45
CA ASP A 544 -12.87 -9.23 -28.71
C ASP A 544 -13.94 -9.36 -27.62
N TYR A 545 -13.55 -9.19 -26.36
CA TYR A 545 -14.41 -9.35 -25.20
C TYR A 545 -14.38 -8.14 -24.27
N VAL A 546 -15.52 -7.83 -23.67
CA VAL A 546 -15.68 -6.80 -22.65
C VAL A 546 -16.16 -7.45 -21.36
N LEU A 547 -15.43 -7.24 -20.28
CA LEU A 547 -15.79 -7.74 -18.95
C LEU A 547 -16.23 -6.58 -18.07
N VAL A 548 -17.41 -6.72 -17.47
CA VAL A 548 -18.01 -5.74 -16.54
C VAL A 548 -18.47 -6.46 -15.29
N ILE A 549 -18.24 -5.85 -14.13
CA ILE A 549 -18.72 -6.35 -12.84
C ILE A 549 -19.97 -5.61 -12.41
N PHE A 550 -21.03 -6.39 -12.16
CA PHE A 550 -22.36 -5.91 -11.81
C PHE A 550 -22.80 -6.49 -10.46
N GLY A 551 -22.90 -5.64 -9.44
CA GLY A 551 -23.22 -6.05 -8.08
C GLY A 551 -24.71 -6.03 -7.72
N GLY A 552 -25.60 -5.69 -8.67
CA GLY A 552 -26.97 -5.28 -8.36
C GLY A 552 -27.91 -6.38 -7.87
N VAL A 553 -27.62 -7.65 -8.18
CA VAL A 553 -28.41 -8.81 -7.70
C VAL A 553 -28.13 -9.11 -6.23
N ILE A 554 -26.86 -9.17 -5.85
CA ILE A 554 -26.45 -9.59 -4.51
C ILE A 554 -26.23 -8.42 -3.54
N GLY A 555 -26.10 -7.19 -4.04
CA GLY A 555 -25.76 -6.03 -3.21
C GLY A 555 -24.26 -5.79 -3.05
N TYR A 556 -23.44 -6.15 -4.03
CA TYR A 556 -21.99 -5.93 -3.97
C TYR A 556 -21.64 -4.47 -4.26
N SER A 557 -21.07 -3.78 -3.27
CA SER A 557 -20.77 -2.34 -3.37
C SER A 557 -19.61 -2.00 -4.30
N GLY A 558 -18.70 -2.93 -4.58
CA GLY A 558 -17.49 -2.70 -5.38
C GLY A 558 -17.67 -2.89 -6.89
N ASP A 559 -18.86 -2.65 -7.42
CA ASP A 559 -19.17 -2.86 -8.83
C ASP A 559 -18.76 -1.67 -9.74
N ASP A 560 -18.80 -1.89 -11.05
CA ASP A 560 -18.31 -0.89 -12.01
C ASP A 560 -19.20 0.34 -12.14
N ILE A 561 -20.48 0.23 -11.75
CA ILE A 561 -21.40 1.38 -11.75
C ILE A 561 -21.07 2.35 -10.60
N ASN A 562 -20.62 1.88 -9.42
CA ASN A 562 -20.16 2.78 -8.35
C ASN A 562 -18.81 3.43 -8.67
N LYS A 563 -17.98 2.76 -9.48
CA LYS A 563 -16.71 3.30 -9.98
C LYS A 563 -16.84 4.12 -11.25
N PHE A 564 -18.01 4.12 -11.89
CA PHE A 564 -18.26 4.72 -13.20
C PHE A 564 -17.85 6.20 -13.26
N LEU A 565 -18.14 6.97 -12.21
CA LEU A 565 -17.82 8.40 -12.19
C LEU A 565 -16.30 8.66 -12.25
N TRP A 566 -15.47 7.75 -11.73
CA TRP A 566 -14.03 7.83 -11.91
C TRP A 566 -13.61 7.58 -13.35
N MET A 567 -14.28 6.66 -14.06
CA MET A 567 -14.05 6.43 -15.48
C MET A 567 -14.32 7.69 -16.30
N VAL A 568 -15.43 8.38 -15.98
CA VAL A 568 -15.82 9.66 -16.60
C VAL A 568 -14.78 10.75 -16.34
N ARG A 569 -14.37 10.95 -15.08
CA ARG A 569 -13.35 11.97 -14.72
C ARG A 569 -11.99 11.75 -15.38
N ILE A 570 -11.55 10.50 -15.45
CA ILE A 570 -10.28 10.14 -16.09
C ILE A 570 -10.37 10.38 -17.61
N ALA A 571 -11.49 10.03 -18.22
CA ALA A 571 -11.73 10.28 -19.64
C ALA A 571 -11.85 11.78 -19.96
N GLU A 572 -12.55 12.56 -19.12
CA GLU A 572 -12.69 14.01 -19.27
C GLU A 572 -11.35 14.75 -19.16
N GLY A 573 -10.44 14.28 -18.31
CA GLY A 573 -9.11 14.89 -18.15
C GLY A 573 -8.28 14.91 -19.44
N GLU A 574 -8.36 13.87 -20.26
CA GLU A 574 -7.64 13.76 -21.53
C GLU A 574 -8.51 14.16 -22.74
N HIS A 575 -9.83 13.96 -22.66
CA HIS A 575 -10.79 14.19 -23.74
C HIS A 575 -11.98 15.09 -23.32
N PRO A 576 -11.74 16.35 -22.93
CA PRO A 576 -12.77 17.24 -22.35
C PRO A 576 -13.84 17.70 -23.36
N LYS A 577 -13.60 17.50 -24.67
CA LYS A 577 -14.55 17.86 -25.73
C LYS A 577 -15.63 16.80 -25.94
N ASP A 578 -15.31 15.54 -25.63
CA ASP A 578 -16.16 14.40 -25.95
C ASP A 578 -17.00 13.96 -24.76
N ILE A 579 -16.43 14.03 -23.55
CA ILE A 579 -17.06 13.59 -22.30
C ILE A 579 -17.02 14.73 -21.30
N ARG A 580 -18.14 14.94 -20.61
CA ARG A 580 -18.27 15.91 -19.52
C ARG A 580 -18.94 15.25 -18.33
N GLU A 581 -18.38 15.39 -17.13
CA GLU A 581 -18.95 14.83 -15.91
C GLU A 581 -20.38 15.35 -15.64
N SER A 582 -20.66 16.62 -15.96
CA SER A 582 -21.97 17.24 -15.76
C SER A 582 -23.12 16.54 -16.48
N ASP A 583 -22.85 15.88 -17.62
CA ASP A 583 -23.89 15.31 -18.48
C ASP A 583 -24.48 14.00 -17.89
N PHE A 584 -23.81 13.42 -16.90
CA PHE A 584 -24.25 12.23 -16.16
C PHE A 584 -25.03 12.56 -14.89
N PHE A 585 -25.11 13.84 -14.51
CA PHE A 585 -25.88 14.31 -13.36
C PHE A 585 -27.23 14.88 -13.80
N THR A 586 -28.26 14.64 -12.99
CA THR A 586 -29.56 15.29 -13.20
C THR A 586 -29.43 16.82 -13.06
N GLU A 587 -30.46 17.57 -13.46
CA GLU A 587 -30.49 19.03 -13.27
C GLU A 587 -30.33 19.47 -11.80
N ARG A 588 -30.61 18.56 -10.86
CA ARG A 588 -30.44 18.74 -9.41
C ARG A 588 -29.02 18.42 -8.91
N GLY A 589 -28.16 17.89 -9.77
CA GLY A 589 -26.81 17.44 -9.42
C GLY A 589 -26.74 16.05 -8.79
N GLU A 590 -27.79 15.23 -8.94
CA GLU A 590 -27.84 13.87 -8.37
C GLU A 590 -27.44 12.82 -9.43
N PHE A 591 -26.67 11.81 -9.03
CA PHE A 591 -26.36 10.65 -9.87
C PHE A 591 -27.37 9.55 -9.60
N ARG A 592 -28.27 9.29 -10.56
CA ARG A 592 -29.39 8.34 -10.41
C ARG A 592 -29.51 7.40 -11.61
N VAL A 593 -29.93 6.17 -11.32
CA VAL A 593 -30.00 5.03 -12.28
C VAL A 593 -31.45 4.69 -12.65
N ASP A 594 -32.40 5.34 -11.97
CA ASP A 594 -33.84 5.21 -12.19
C ASP A 594 -34.32 6.04 -13.39
N GLU A 595 -35.63 6.17 -13.54
CA GLU A 595 -36.26 6.92 -14.65
C GLU A 595 -35.91 8.41 -14.62
N GLU A 596 -35.52 8.95 -13.46
CA GLU A 596 -35.05 10.34 -13.31
C GLU A 596 -33.58 10.51 -13.72
N GLY A 597 -32.86 9.41 -13.99
CA GLY A 597 -31.48 9.43 -14.49
C GLY A 597 -31.36 10.13 -15.85
N THR A 598 -30.19 10.71 -16.13
CA THR A 598 -30.01 11.45 -17.40
C THR A 598 -30.11 10.51 -18.60
N PRO A 599 -30.65 11.00 -19.74
CA PRO A 599 -30.69 10.21 -20.97
C PRO A 599 -29.29 9.83 -21.45
N THR A 600 -28.25 10.61 -21.12
CA THR A 600 -26.85 10.31 -21.41
C THR A 600 -26.39 9.07 -20.63
N LEU A 601 -26.68 9.00 -19.33
CA LEU A 601 -26.35 7.83 -18.50
C LEU A 601 -27.13 6.59 -18.93
N LEU A 602 -28.44 6.71 -19.15
CA LEU A 602 -29.32 5.59 -19.55
C LEU A 602 -28.94 5.00 -20.93
N ASN A 603 -28.27 5.78 -21.79
CA ASN A 603 -27.79 5.34 -23.10
C ASN A 603 -26.28 5.03 -23.15
N CYS A 604 -25.57 5.21 -22.04
CA CYS A 604 -24.15 4.89 -21.90
C CYS A 604 -23.90 3.38 -22.08
N LEU A 605 -22.74 3.03 -22.64
CA LEU A 605 -22.33 1.65 -22.81
C LEU A 605 -22.30 0.90 -21.47
N MET A 606 -21.67 1.47 -20.43
CA MET A 606 -21.57 0.83 -19.11
C MET A 606 -22.96 0.50 -18.51
N TYR A 607 -23.92 1.43 -18.62
CA TYR A 607 -25.29 1.20 -18.16
C TYR A 607 -25.93 0.03 -18.93
N LYS A 608 -25.81 0.06 -20.26
CA LYS A 608 -26.38 -0.99 -21.12
C LYS A 608 -25.76 -2.36 -20.85
N LEU A 609 -24.43 -2.43 -20.67
CA LEU A 609 -23.73 -3.68 -20.37
C LEU A 609 -24.08 -4.21 -18.96
N SER A 610 -24.21 -3.35 -17.97
CA SER A 610 -24.53 -3.79 -16.60
C SER A 610 -25.98 -4.26 -16.48
N TYR A 611 -26.94 -3.52 -17.06
CA TYR A 611 -28.38 -3.76 -16.87
C TYR A 611 -29.06 -4.55 -18.00
N TYR A 612 -28.32 -5.13 -18.94
CA TYR A 612 -28.91 -5.92 -20.03
C TYR A 612 -29.77 -7.06 -19.48
N ARG A 613 -31.05 -7.12 -19.88
CA ARG A 613 -32.07 -8.08 -19.38
C ARG A 613 -32.38 -8.04 -17.88
N PHE A 614 -31.83 -7.08 -17.13
CA PHE A 614 -32.08 -6.94 -15.69
C PHE A 614 -33.50 -6.45 -15.37
N GLY A 615 -34.14 -5.72 -16.29
CA GLY A 615 -35.50 -5.21 -16.11
C GLY A 615 -36.59 -6.28 -16.00
N GLU A 616 -36.31 -7.49 -16.48
CA GLU A 616 -37.22 -8.64 -16.40
C GLU A 616 -37.02 -9.46 -15.12
N LEU A 617 -35.86 -9.30 -14.46
CA LEU A 617 -35.50 -10.06 -13.26
C LEU A 617 -36.30 -9.55 -12.05
N LYS A 618 -36.96 -10.49 -11.37
CA LYS A 618 -37.61 -10.25 -10.07
C LYS A 618 -36.86 -11.02 -8.99
N LEU A 619 -36.24 -10.29 -8.07
CA LEU A 619 -35.43 -10.86 -6.99
C LEU A 619 -36.29 -11.49 -5.89
N ASP A 620 -37.36 -10.80 -5.50
CA ASP A 620 -38.28 -11.26 -4.46
C ASP A 620 -39.71 -11.19 -5.00
N TYR A 621 -40.61 -12.03 -4.48
CA TYR A 621 -42.02 -12.02 -4.88
C TYR A 621 -42.69 -10.65 -4.65
N ARG A 622 -42.20 -9.89 -3.66
CA ARG A 622 -42.72 -8.56 -3.29
C ARG A 622 -41.96 -7.40 -3.91
N SER A 623 -40.76 -7.61 -4.47
CA SER A 623 -39.97 -6.52 -5.04
C SER A 623 -40.37 -6.25 -6.49
N PRO A 624 -40.31 -4.97 -6.94
CA PRO A 624 -40.53 -4.63 -8.34
C PRO A 624 -39.46 -5.28 -9.24
N ALA A 625 -39.83 -5.57 -10.48
CA ALA A 625 -38.88 -6.07 -11.47
C ALA A 625 -37.84 -5.00 -11.83
N GLY A 626 -36.57 -5.41 -11.89
CA GLY A 626 -35.42 -4.53 -12.13
C GLY A 626 -35.01 -3.67 -10.94
N LEU A 627 -35.17 -4.16 -9.71
CA LEU A 627 -34.68 -3.50 -8.49
C LEU A 627 -33.18 -3.77 -8.30
N ASP A 628 -32.35 -2.73 -8.29
CA ASP A 628 -30.93 -2.84 -7.94
C ASP A 628 -30.74 -2.77 -6.42
N ARG A 629 -30.21 -3.84 -5.80
CA ARG A 629 -29.98 -3.91 -4.34
C ARG A 629 -28.87 -2.97 -3.84
N THR A 630 -27.92 -2.59 -4.69
CA THR A 630 -26.81 -1.71 -4.27
C THR A 630 -27.26 -0.26 -4.18
N ARG A 631 -28.01 0.24 -5.17
CA ARG A 631 -28.53 1.62 -5.19
C ARG A 631 -29.92 1.76 -4.58
N GLN A 632 -30.60 0.66 -4.29
CA GLN A 632 -31.98 0.66 -3.77
C GLN A 632 -32.95 1.42 -4.69
N ALA A 633 -32.75 1.30 -6.01
CA ALA A 633 -33.52 2.00 -7.03
C ALA A 633 -33.99 1.03 -8.12
N VAL A 634 -35.18 1.31 -8.67
CA VAL A 634 -35.70 0.58 -9.84
C VAL A 634 -35.12 1.20 -11.09
N ILE A 635 -34.55 0.38 -11.97
CA ILE A 635 -33.91 0.88 -13.19
C ILE A 635 -34.88 1.68 -14.08
N GLY A 636 -34.41 2.77 -14.67
CA GLY A 636 -35.19 3.60 -15.59
C GLY A 636 -35.47 2.92 -16.92
N ASN A 637 -34.42 2.42 -17.58
CA ASN A 637 -34.56 1.78 -18.89
C ASN A 637 -34.57 0.25 -18.77
N LYS A 638 -35.78 -0.34 -18.80
CA LYS A 638 -35.97 -1.78 -18.59
C LYS A 638 -35.69 -2.64 -19.82
N ASN A 639 -36.00 -2.12 -21.02
CA ASN A 639 -36.00 -2.90 -22.25
C ASN A 639 -35.14 -2.20 -23.30
N PHE A 640 -33.96 -2.74 -23.57
CA PHE A 640 -33.10 -2.30 -24.65
C PHE A 640 -32.34 -3.48 -25.26
N GLU A 641 -31.94 -3.33 -26.52
CA GLU A 641 -31.15 -4.32 -27.26
C GLU A 641 -29.74 -3.80 -27.52
N LEU A 642 -28.75 -4.71 -27.51
CA LEU A 642 -27.37 -4.43 -27.87
C LEU A 642 -27.20 -4.68 -29.38
N THR A 643 -26.72 -3.67 -30.09
CA THR A 643 -26.54 -3.73 -31.55
C THR A 643 -25.19 -4.35 -31.89
N TYR A 644 -24.11 -3.81 -31.33
CA TYR A 644 -22.72 -4.15 -31.64
C TYR A 644 -22.12 -5.21 -30.71
N LEU A 645 -22.79 -5.52 -29.60
CA LEU A 645 -22.35 -6.51 -28.62
C LEU A 645 -23.36 -7.65 -28.49
N GLU A 646 -22.88 -8.81 -28.08
CA GLU A 646 -23.69 -9.94 -27.64
C GLU A 646 -23.24 -10.43 -26.27
N GLU A 647 -24.18 -10.86 -25.44
CA GLU A 647 -23.88 -11.50 -24.16
C GLU A 647 -23.27 -12.88 -24.40
N ALA A 648 -22.03 -13.08 -23.95
CA ALA A 648 -21.29 -14.33 -24.14
C ALA A 648 -21.37 -15.22 -22.90
N TYR A 649 -21.25 -14.62 -21.72
CA TYR A 649 -21.36 -15.32 -20.44
C TYR A 649 -21.83 -14.38 -19.33
N THR A 650 -22.63 -14.89 -18.40
CA THR A 650 -23.02 -14.20 -17.16
C THR A 650 -23.01 -15.25 -16.05
N THR A 651 -22.37 -14.94 -14.93
CA THR A 651 -22.21 -15.88 -13.81
C THR A 651 -23.52 -16.19 -13.10
N GLU A 652 -23.53 -17.20 -12.23
CA GLU A 652 -24.71 -17.65 -11.48
C GLU A 652 -25.45 -16.50 -10.78
N HIS A 653 -24.71 -15.63 -10.08
CA HIS A 653 -25.30 -14.51 -9.33
C HIS A 653 -25.25 -13.17 -10.08
N TRP A 654 -24.96 -13.22 -11.39
CA TRP A 654 -24.82 -12.07 -12.28
C TRP A 654 -23.76 -11.06 -11.83
N LEU A 655 -22.76 -11.52 -11.08
CA LEU A 655 -21.68 -10.67 -10.57
C LEU A 655 -20.73 -10.23 -11.68
N VAL A 656 -20.35 -11.15 -12.56
CA VAL A 656 -19.45 -10.88 -13.68
C VAL A 656 -20.18 -11.14 -14.98
N ARG A 657 -20.12 -10.18 -15.90
CA ARG A 657 -20.76 -10.26 -17.22
C ARG A 657 -19.70 -10.08 -18.29
N ILE A 658 -19.68 -11.02 -19.24
CA ILE A 658 -18.75 -11.04 -20.36
C ILE A 658 -19.54 -10.89 -21.64
N TYR A 659 -19.20 -9.86 -22.40
CA TYR A 659 -19.79 -9.53 -23.68
C TYR A 659 -18.78 -9.76 -24.79
N LYS A 660 -19.24 -10.27 -25.93
CA LYS A 660 -18.44 -10.41 -27.14
C LYS A 660 -18.76 -9.26 -28.09
N VAL A 661 -17.71 -8.63 -28.63
CA VAL A 661 -17.81 -7.60 -29.66
C VAL A 661 -18.12 -8.27 -31.00
N LYS A 662 -19.22 -7.89 -31.63
CA LYS A 662 -19.62 -8.46 -32.92
C LYS A 662 -18.72 -7.94 -34.03
N LYS A 663 -18.44 -8.81 -35.01
CA LYS A 663 -17.72 -8.41 -36.22
C LYS A 663 -18.66 -7.63 -37.15
N GLU A 664 -18.10 -6.80 -38.03
CA GLU A 664 -18.90 -5.94 -38.93
C GLU A 664 -19.87 -6.72 -39.83
N ASN A 665 -19.54 -7.98 -40.11
CA ASN A 665 -20.36 -8.86 -40.94
C ASN A 665 -21.54 -9.49 -40.18
N GLU A 666 -21.53 -9.44 -38.85
CA GLU A 666 -22.49 -10.13 -37.97
C GLU A 666 -23.68 -9.26 -37.56
N PHE A 667 -23.57 -7.91 -37.64
CA PHE A 667 -24.70 -7.04 -37.40
C PHE A 667 -25.46 -6.74 -38.71
N ASN A 668 -26.77 -7.01 -38.72
CA ASN A 668 -27.65 -6.66 -39.85
C ASN A 668 -27.50 -5.16 -40.13
N ARG A 669 -27.11 -4.79 -41.36
CA ARG A 669 -27.08 -3.39 -41.82
C ARG A 669 -28.36 -2.68 -41.35
N PRO A 670 -28.27 -1.50 -40.68
CA PRO A 670 -29.44 -0.85 -40.14
C PRO A 670 -30.47 -0.68 -41.25
N ARG A 671 -31.69 -1.20 -41.00
CA ARG A 671 -32.79 -1.12 -41.97
C ARG A 671 -33.10 0.36 -42.17
N ILE A 672 -32.70 0.91 -43.32
CA ILE A 672 -32.96 2.32 -43.66
C ILE A 672 -34.44 2.62 -43.41
N PRO A 673 -34.77 3.56 -42.51
CA PRO A 673 -36.15 3.97 -42.24
C PRO A 673 -36.85 4.31 -43.54
N VAL A 674 -38.14 3.98 -43.67
CA VAL A 674 -38.88 4.19 -44.92
C VAL A 674 -38.85 5.65 -45.37
N ALA A 675 -38.75 6.60 -44.43
CA ALA A 675 -38.58 8.03 -44.67
C ALA A 675 -37.32 8.37 -45.48
N ASN A 676 -36.22 7.64 -45.25
CA ASN A 676 -34.90 7.89 -45.83
C ASN A 676 -34.65 7.03 -47.10
N ARG A 677 -35.67 6.34 -47.62
CA ARG A 677 -35.56 5.55 -48.85
C ARG A 677 -35.86 6.41 -50.07
N VAL A 678 -34.90 6.44 -51.01
CA VAL A 678 -35.02 7.15 -52.30
C VAL A 678 -36.20 6.61 -53.15
N ILE A 679 -36.54 5.32 -53.02
CA ILE A 679 -37.66 4.68 -53.74
C ILE A 679 -38.76 4.34 -52.73
N LYS A 680 -39.87 5.08 -52.78
CA LYS A 680 -41.06 4.85 -51.95
C LYS A 680 -42.04 3.91 -52.65
N GLY A 681 -42.09 2.65 -52.23
CA GLY A 681 -43.07 1.68 -52.72
C GLY A 681 -44.43 1.85 -52.02
N ASN A 682 -45.45 2.34 -52.74
CA ASN A 682 -46.79 2.65 -52.19
C ASN A 682 -47.66 1.44 -51.78
N ARG A 683 -47.14 0.21 -51.74
CA ARG A 683 -47.91 -0.98 -51.31
C ARG A 683 -47.06 -1.87 -50.40
N LEU A 684 -47.27 -1.75 -49.09
CA LEU A 684 -46.77 -2.69 -48.10
C LEU A 684 -47.47 -4.04 -48.29
N PHE A 685 -46.69 -5.07 -48.64
CA PHE A 685 -47.21 -6.44 -48.75
C PHE A 685 -47.43 -7.02 -47.35
N VAL A 686 -48.69 -7.34 -47.02
CA VAL A 686 -49.02 -8.08 -45.80
C VAL A 686 -48.79 -9.57 -46.03
N SER A 687 -47.93 -10.18 -45.22
CA SER A 687 -47.65 -11.61 -45.29
C SER A 687 -48.91 -12.43 -45.02
N LYS A 688 -49.35 -13.23 -45.99
CA LYS A 688 -50.42 -14.25 -45.82
C LYS A 688 -49.87 -15.60 -45.39
N LYS A 689 -48.63 -15.62 -44.88
CA LYS A 689 -47.93 -16.84 -44.46
C LYS A 689 -48.42 -17.23 -43.06
N THR A 690 -48.94 -18.44 -42.91
CA THR A 690 -49.28 -19.03 -41.61
C THR A 690 -48.47 -20.32 -41.41
N SER A 691 -48.45 -20.88 -40.20
CA SER A 691 -47.80 -22.16 -39.92
C SER A 691 -48.26 -23.28 -40.88
N LYS A 692 -49.56 -23.27 -41.24
CA LYS A 692 -50.19 -24.17 -42.21
C LYS A 692 -50.02 -23.72 -43.67
N ARG A 693 -49.97 -22.41 -43.94
CA ARG A 693 -49.84 -21.85 -45.30
C ARG A 693 -48.46 -21.20 -45.48
N LYS A 694 -47.47 -22.01 -45.83
CA LYS A 694 -46.10 -21.54 -46.13
C LYS A 694 -45.90 -21.07 -47.59
N LYS A 695 -46.97 -20.65 -48.29
CA LYS A 695 -46.89 -20.20 -49.69
C LYS A 695 -46.66 -18.69 -49.79
N GLY A 696 -45.61 -18.27 -50.51
CA GLY A 696 -45.34 -16.86 -50.82
C GLY A 696 -46.31 -16.29 -51.86
N SER A 697 -46.30 -14.96 -52.00
CA SER A 697 -47.04 -14.25 -53.05
C SER A 697 -46.07 -13.68 -54.07
N LEU A 698 -46.29 -13.98 -55.34
CA LEU A 698 -45.55 -13.40 -56.47
C LEU A 698 -46.49 -12.43 -57.18
N LYS A 699 -46.03 -11.20 -57.48
CA LYS A 699 -46.88 -10.17 -58.11
C LYS A 699 -47.34 -10.56 -59.53
N ASN A 700 -46.49 -11.24 -60.30
CA ASN A 700 -46.77 -11.68 -61.67
C ASN A 700 -46.86 -13.20 -61.77
N ARG A 701 -47.70 -13.84 -60.95
CA ARG A 701 -47.93 -15.29 -61.06
C ARG A 701 -48.98 -15.56 -62.13
N PRO A 702 -48.69 -16.32 -63.20
CA PRO A 702 -49.70 -16.72 -64.19
C PRO A 702 -50.79 -17.55 -63.50
N THR A 703 -52.05 -17.19 -63.74
CA THR A 703 -53.22 -17.87 -63.18
C THR A 703 -53.52 -19.13 -63.98
N VAL A 704 -53.50 -20.30 -63.33
CA VAL A 704 -53.90 -21.56 -63.97
C VAL A 704 -55.42 -21.57 -64.10
N VAL A 705 -55.92 -21.31 -65.30
CA VAL A 705 -57.35 -21.44 -65.63
C VAL A 705 -57.61 -22.90 -65.99
N LYS A 706 -58.40 -23.63 -65.18
CA LYS A 706 -58.86 -24.98 -65.53
C LYS A 706 -59.84 -24.87 -66.70
N GLY A 707 -59.56 -25.55 -67.82
CA GLY A 707 -60.47 -25.61 -68.96
C GLY A 707 -61.82 -26.23 -68.59
N LYS A 708 -62.91 -25.53 -68.88
CA LYS A 708 -64.27 -26.09 -68.80
C LYS A 708 -64.49 -27.00 -70.01
N LYS A 709 -64.87 -28.25 -69.78
CA LYS A 709 -65.33 -29.17 -70.83
C LYS A 709 -66.63 -28.58 -71.41
N ARG A 710 -66.65 -28.28 -72.72
CA ARG A 710 -67.89 -27.91 -73.43
C ARG A 710 -68.83 -29.12 -73.36
N THR A 711 -69.92 -28.99 -72.61
CA THR A 711 -71.08 -29.89 -72.70
C THR A 711 -71.91 -29.51 -73.89
#